data_AF-A0A3B0X8K1-F1
#
_entry.id   AF-A0A3B0X8K1-F1
#
_cell.length_a   1.000
_cell.length_b   1.000
_cell.length_c   1.000
_cell.angle_alpha   90.00
_cell.angle_beta   90.00
_cell.angle_gamma   90.00
#
_symmetry.space_group_name_H-M   'P 1'
#
loop_
_entity.id
_entity.type
_entity.pdbx_description
1 polymer ?
#
loop_
_entity_poly.entity_id
_entity_poly.type
_entity_poly.pdbx_seq_one_letter_code
_entity_poly.pdbx_strand_id
1 'polypeptide(L)'
;MVDVSATLTIWTPLKVMSLNNMRGDRIKIRLSVALLLSFVLLSLWLIFEFAEKERNRDLMSWQSRLALLVEIRKADMEDWIDKRKSQLNQLSSNPGLSLFLSLGASAPLGRDESDKLIEQGQRAHVRNLIRASAERFGFAELPNAVSPVNIEGAGNYGIAILDAQQKLIMSSKGFPTSLEKHQKYINRVFKHAEVETVDLYAGSNQQPVYGYISPVFHIQDNVKKRPVGAVMVLLNPQKSLFGILQNRQTITRTDETLLVKRSGASLEYISPVKGAFKLFHKLPDNNKLAASFAYHTPGGFSVMKDYRGEDVLVTGRKLKNSEWRLVQKISAAEALADSNEHQIFLITTFTLIVLIITAAFIAIWRHSTSVQLQALSQTLEAHVVLLDAVTDNIKENIFLIDEDYKIIFISPVFASSMKLDFDELQGKHLLSVLGKEAADLLLGCQQLKNQECVVSLAISGEKRVYHVSVTLLETGAFKNAQLYVLHDISDLKYEQEKREALSKGIIATLVKAADLHDPYCANHSERTREVAMALGKAMSLPEPQLESLEMASLLANIGKLFVSEEILVKMGDLTEDESSQLKRHIEYAQEILRGLDFNGPVLDIISQKNERLDGKGYPGGLSGEGILLESRILSVANAFVAMASSRAYRKGRRVEEVIDLLVQQTGSQYDRHVVAALFHIAENKAAWSAWGSISKN
;
A
#
# COMPACT_ATOMS: atom_id res chain seq x y z
N MET A 1 4.11 -42.34 8.83
CA MET A 1 3.43 -42.67 10.10
C MET A 1 3.89 -41.71 11.17
N VAL A 2 3.22 -40.57 11.31
CA VAL A 2 2.55 -40.13 12.53
C VAL A 2 1.39 -39.28 12.02
N ASP A 3 0.20 -39.67 12.44
CA ASP A 3 -1.10 -39.19 11.99
C ASP A 3 -1.39 -37.82 12.64
N VAL A 4 -1.59 -36.78 11.83
CA VAL A 4 -2.02 -35.44 12.28
C VAL A 4 -3.34 -35.12 11.58
N SER A 5 -4.34 -35.97 11.80
CA SER A 5 -5.68 -35.87 11.21
C SER A 5 -6.79 -35.68 12.25
N ALA A 6 -6.49 -35.24 13.48
CA ALA A 6 -7.49 -35.10 14.53
C ALA A 6 -7.24 -33.92 15.49
N THR A 7 -7.27 -32.68 14.99
CA THR A 7 -7.48 -31.44 15.80
C THR A 7 -7.76 -30.23 14.89
N LEU A 8 -8.77 -30.33 14.02
CA LEU A 8 -9.11 -29.26 13.09
C LEU A 8 -10.63 -29.13 12.88
N THR A 9 -11.38 -29.03 13.98
CA THR A 9 -12.84 -28.76 13.99
C THR A 9 -13.28 -27.96 15.21
N ILE A 10 -12.50 -26.97 15.62
CA ILE A 10 -12.93 -25.91 16.53
C ILE A 10 -12.33 -24.62 15.95
N TRP A 11 -13.05 -23.50 15.96
CA TRP A 11 -12.78 -22.21 15.27
C TRP A 11 -13.51 -21.97 13.94
N THR A 12 -14.85 -21.95 14.00
CA THR A 12 -15.67 -21.07 13.15
C THR A 12 -16.83 -20.57 14.01
N PRO A 13 -16.80 -19.30 14.47
CA PRO A 13 -17.27 -18.21 13.63
C PRO A 13 -16.48 -16.91 13.85
N LEU A 14 -15.32 -16.76 13.22
CA LEU A 14 -14.62 -15.45 13.11
C LEU A 14 -14.38 -15.05 11.65
N LYS A 15 -15.21 -15.59 10.74
CA LYS A 15 -15.07 -15.38 9.29
C LYS A 15 -15.97 -14.27 8.72
N VAL A 16 -16.64 -13.49 9.56
CA VAL A 16 -17.53 -12.39 9.13
C VAL A 16 -17.12 -11.04 9.72
N MET A 17 -15.87 -10.90 10.15
CA MET A 17 -15.31 -9.59 10.50
C MET A 17 -14.70 -8.94 9.24
N SER A 18 -15.38 -7.91 8.73
CA SER A 18 -14.88 -6.91 7.78
C SER A 18 -14.59 -7.37 6.33
N LEU A 19 -15.65 -7.51 5.52
CA LEU A 19 -15.53 -7.49 4.05
C LEU A 19 -15.34 -6.08 3.46
N ASN A 20 -15.68 -5.00 4.21
CA ASN A 20 -15.56 -3.62 3.71
C ASN A 20 -14.18 -2.97 3.96
N ASN A 21 -13.44 -3.34 5.02
CA ASN A 21 -12.08 -2.82 5.24
C ASN A 21 -10.99 -3.65 4.52
N MET A 22 -11.31 -4.88 4.08
CA MET A 22 -10.39 -5.71 3.28
C MET A 22 -10.20 -5.22 1.83
N ARG A 23 -11.10 -4.39 1.30
CA ARG A 23 -10.90 -3.75 -0.02
C ARG A 23 -9.78 -2.72 0.02
N GLY A 24 -9.73 -1.90 1.08
CA GLY A 24 -8.71 -0.86 1.25
C GLY A 24 -7.29 -1.43 1.33
N ASP A 25 -7.08 -2.47 2.14
CA ASP A 25 -5.76 -3.08 2.29
C ASP A 25 -5.35 -3.94 1.09
N ARG A 26 -6.29 -4.65 0.43
CA ARG A 26 -5.98 -5.32 -0.84
C ARG A 26 -5.62 -4.33 -1.94
N ILE A 27 -6.25 -3.16 -1.98
CA ILE A 27 -5.90 -2.10 -2.93
C ILE A 27 -4.50 -1.56 -2.64
N LYS A 28 -4.17 -1.26 -1.37
CA LYS A 28 -2.81 -0.80 -0.99
C LYS A 28 -1.74 -1.83 -1.34
N ILE A 29 -1.96 -3.12 -1.04
CA ILE A 29 -1.00 -4.19 -1.39
C ILE A 29 -0.83 -4.29 -2.90
N ARG A 30 -1.92 -4.27 -3.67
CA ARG A 30 -1.86 -4.30 -5.14
C ARG A 30 -1.15 -3.07 -5.70
N LEU A 31 -1.35 -1.90 -5.10
CA LEU A 31 -0.69 -0.66 -5.51
C LEU A 31 0.82 -0.74 -5.25
N SER A 32 1.24 -1.19 -4.06
CA SER A 32 2.66 -1.37 -3.71
C SER A 32 3.36 -2.39 -4.61
N VAL A 33 2.70 -3.52 -4.90
CA VAL A 33 3.23 -4.55 -5.82
C VAL A 33 3.32 -4.00 -7.24
N ALA A 34 2.32 -3.25 -7.71
CA ALA A 34 2.34 -2.62 -9.03
C ALA A 34 3.45 -1.56 -9.14
N LEU A 35 3.67 -0.76 -8.09
CA LEU A 35 4.74 0.24 -8.02
C LEU A 35 6.13 -0.42 -8.09
N LEU A 36 6.31 -1.52 -7.36
CA LEU A 36 7.56 -2.29 -7.38
C LEU A 36 7.80 -2.94 -8.75
N LEU A 37 6.78 -3.54 -9.36
CA LEU A 37 6.87 -4.08 -10.72
C LEU A 37 7.21 -2.99 -11.75
N SER A 38 6.56 -1.83 -11.66
CA SER A 38 6.85 -0.68 -12.51
C SER A 38 8.28 -0.19 -12.34
N PHE A 39 8.78 -0.14 -11.10
CA PHE A 39 10.16 0.26 -10.81
C PHE A 39 11.18 -0.72 -11.40
N VAL A 40 10.94 -2.03 -11.28
CA VAL A 40 11.81 -3.07 -11.86
C VAL A 40 11.81 -2.98 -13.39
N LEU A 41 10.64 -2.85 -14.03
CA LEU A 41 10.53 -2.71 -15.48
C LEU A 41 11.23 -1.45 -15.99
N LEU A 42 11.04 -0.31 -15.32
CA LEU A 42 11.70 0.95 -15.68
C LEU A 42 13.22 0.85 -15.54
N SER A 43 13.70 0.20 -14.47
CA SER A 43 15.13 -0.02 -14.24
C SER A 43 15.74 -0.91 -15.32
N LEU A 44 15.08 -2.02 -15.68
CA LEU A 44 15.53 -2.90 -16.76
C LEU A 44 15.57 -2.19 -18.11
N TRP A 45 14.54 -1.39 -18.40
CA TRP A 45 14.49 -0.58 -19.62
C TRP A 45 15.64 0.43 -19.69
N LEU A 46 15.91 1.17 -18.60
CA LEU A 46 17.03 2.12 -18.52
C LEU A 46 18.40 1.44 -18.71
N ILE A 47 18.59 0.23 -18.14
CA ILE A 47 19.82 -0.55 -18.31
C ILE A 47 20.02 -0.93 -19.78
N PHE A 48 18.97 -1.39 -20.45
CA PHE A 48 19.03 -1.78 -21.86
C PHE A 48 19.31 -0.57 -22.76
N GLU A 49 18.62 0.54 -22.54
CA GLU A 49 18.81 1.80 -23.28
C GLU A 49 20.24 2.33 -23.13
N PHE A 50 20.78 2.30 -21.90
CA PHE A 50 22.16 2.71 -21.64
C PHE A 50 23.18 1.82 -22.37
N ALA A 51 22.97 0.50 -22.30
CA ALA A 51 23.82 -0.49 -22.96
C ALA A 51 23.81 -0.34 -24.50
N GLU A 52 22.65 -0.06 -25.09
CA GLU A 52 22.52 0.17 -26.54
C GLU A 52 23.18 1.49 -26.97
N LYS A 53 23.03 2.54 -26.16
CA LYS A 53 23.68 3.84 -26.41
C LYS A 53 25.20 3.73 -26.39
N GLU A 54 25.75 2.92 -25.47
CA GLU A 54 27.20 2.66 -25.38
C GLU A 54 27.72 1.93 -26.63
N ARG A 55 27.02 0.86 -27.04
CA ARG A 55 27.34 0.13 -28.27
C ARG A 55 27.30 1.02 -29.52
N ASN A 56 26.31 1.91 -29.61
CA ASN A 56 26.20 2.86 -30.73
C ASN A 56 27.36 3.88 -30.74
N ARG A 57 27.82 4.32 -29.57
CA ARG A 57 29.00 5.18 -29.44
C ARG A 57 30.26 4.48 -29.95
N ASP A 58 30.43 3.21 -29.63
CA ASP A 58 31.56 2.42 -30.10
C ASP A 58 31.52 2.18 -31.61
N LEU A 59 30.34 1.93 -32.18
CA LEU A 59 30.16 1.85 -33.63
C LEU A 59 30.54 3.16 -34.33
N MET A 60 30.17 4.32 -33.77
CA MET A 60 30.57 5.63 -34.32
C MET A 60 32.09 5.87 -34.21
N SER A 61 32.70 5.44 -33.11
CA SER A 61 34.16 5.46 -32.93
C SER A 61 34.86 4.61 -33.99
N TRP A 62 34.37 3.39 -34.23
CA TRP A 62 34.87 2.51 -35.28
C TRP A 62 34.63 3.05 -36.69
N GLN A 63 33.48 3.66 -36.95
CA GLN A 63 33.20 4.34 -38.21
C GLN A 63 34.27 5.40 -38.51
N SER A 64 34.61 6.22 -37.51
CA SER A 64 35.63 7.27 -37.65
C SER A 64 37.03 6.69 -37.88
N ARG A 65 37.41 5.65 -37.12
CA ARG A 65 38.71 4.96 -37.27
C ARG A 65 38.85 4.30 -38.63
N LEU A 66 37.85 3.56 -39.08
CA LEU A 66 37.88 2.92 -40.40
C LEU A 66 37.88 3.96 -41.51
N ALA A 67 37.06 5.01 -41.42
CA ALA A 67 37.04 6.09 -42.39
C ALA A 67 38.42 6.75 -42.55
N LEU A 68 39.11 7.03 -41.45
CA LEU A 68 40.48 7.56 -41.46
C LEU A 68 41.46 6.59 -42.12
N LEU A 69 41.43 5.30 -41.74
CA LEU A 69 42.30 4.28 -42.32
C LEU A 69 42.14 4.18 -43.84
N VAL A 70 40.90 4.17 -44.34
CA VAL A 70 40.65 4.06 -45.79
C VAL A 70 41.14 5.29 -46.51
N GLU A 71 40.99 6.48 -45.91
CA GLU A 71 41.45 7.72 -46.53
C GLU A 71 42.98 7.75 -46.61
N ILE A 72 43.69 7.28 -45.58
CA ILE A 72 45.16 7.14 -45.61
C ILE A 72 45.57 6.15 -46.71
N ARG A 73 44.99 4.94 -46.73
CA ARG A 73 45.33 3.91 -47.73
C ARG A 73 44.99 4.35 -49.16
N LYS A 74 43.89 5.07 -49.33
CA LYS A 74 43.50 5.69 -50.61
C LYS A 74 44.53 6.73 -51.04
N ALA A 75 44.97 7.62 -50.15
CA ALA A 75 45.96 8.63 -50.46
C ALA A 75 47.31 8.00 -50.88
N ASP A 76 47.79 6.98 -50.14
CA ASP A 76 49.02 6.26 -50.49
C ASP A 76 48.93 5.57 -51.85
N MET A 77 47.76 5.00 -52.17
CA MET A 77 47.51 4.38 -53.47
C MET A 77 47.46 5.41 -54.60
N GLU A 78 46.77 6.54 -54.40
CA GLU A 78 46.71 7.63 -55.38
C GLU A 78 48.11 8.21 -55.63
N ASP A 79 48.91 8.44 -54.57
CA ASP A 79 50.30 8.88 -54.68
C ASP A 79 51.16 7.86 -55.45
N TRP A 80 50.99 6.56 -55.16
CA TRP A 80 51.70 5.51 -55.90
C TRP A 80 51.35 5.53 -57.40
N ILE A 81 50.06 5.66 -57.75
CA ILE A 81 49.60 5.74 -59.14
C ILE A 81 50.20 6.97 -59.83
N ASP A 82 50.08 8.14 -59.20
CA ASP A 82 50.54 9.41 -59.76
C ASP A 82 52.07 9.46 -59.91
N LYS A 83 52.81 8.94 -58.93
CA LYS A 83 54.27 8.83 -58.98
C LYS A 83 54.73 7.96 -60.15
N ARG A 84 54.06 6.83 -60.41
CA ARG A 84 54.39 5.96 -61.57
C ARG A 84 54.07 6.64 -62.90
N LYS A 85 52.93 7.32 -62.99
CA LYS A 85 52.54 8.09 -64.18
C LYS A 85 53.55 9.21 -64.46
N SER A 86 53.98 9.94 -63.44
CA SER A 86 54.99 11.00 -63.53
C SER A 86 56.36 10.48 -63.97
N GLN A 87 56.83 9.36 -63.40
CA GLN A 87 58.08 8.70 -63.81
C GLN A 87 58.05 8.25 -65.28
N LEU A 88 56.92 7.73 -65.76
CA LEU A 88 56.76 7.37 -67.17
C LEU A 88 56.77 8.59 -68.07
N ASN A 89 56.11 9.69 -67.67
CA ASN A 89 56.13 10.94 -68.42
C ASN A 89 57.53 11.54 -68.54
N GLN A 90 58.36 11.43 -67.49
CA GLN A 90 59.77 11.83 -67.56
C GLN A 90 60.55 11.00 -68.58
N LEU A 91 60.27 9.69 -68.67
CA LEU A 91 60.91 8.80 -69.64
C LEU A 91 60.44 9.10 -71.08
N SER A 92 59.14 9.28 -71.30
CA SER A 92 58.59 9.58 -72.63
C SER A 92 58.97 10.97 -73.15
N SER A 93 59.26 11.91 -72.25
CA SER A 93 59.72 13.27 -72.59
C SER A 93 61.24 13.38 -72.73
N ASN A 94 61.99 12.26 -72.64
CA ASN A 94 63.44 12.28 -72.79
C ASN A 94 63.84 12.68 -74.23
N PRO A 95 64.65 13.73 -74.43
CA PRO A 95 65.03 14.19 -75.77
C PRO A 95 65.74 13.12 -76.62
N GLY A 96 66.58 12.27 -76.00
CA GLY A 96 67.29 11.20 -76.70
C GLY A 96 66.35 10.13 -77.23
N LEU A 97 65.27 9.84 -76.50
CA LEU A 97 64.23 8.92 -76.94
C LEU A 97 63.37 9.52 -78.07
N SER A 98 62.99 10.78 -77.94
CA SER A 98 62.25 11.49 -78.99
C SER A 98 63.04 11.57 -80.29
N LEU A 99 64.34 11.88 -80.22
CA LEU A 99 65.24 11.91 -81.37
C LEU A 99 65.34 10.54 -82.04
N PHE A 100 65.56 9.48 -81.26
CA PHE A 100 65.65 8.11 -81.77
C PHE A 100 64.40 7.68 -82.53
N LEU A 101 63.21 7.95 -81.97
CA LEU A 101 61.94 7.62 -82.62
C LEU A 101 61.66 8.49 -83.85
N SER A 102 62.04 9.77 -83.80
CA SER A 102 61.88 10.69 -84.93
C SER A 102 62.73 10.28 -86.13
N LEU A 103 63.98 9.84 -85.90
CA LEU A 103 64.90 9.39 -86.94
C LEU A 103 64.51 8.00 -87.47
N GLY A 104 64.09 7.08 -86.59
CA GLY A 104 63.63 5.75 -86.97
C GLY A 104 62.34 5.74 -87.79
N ALA A 105 61.43 6.69 -87.57
CA ALA A 105 60.21 6.86 -88.35
C ALA A 105 60.45 7.42 -89.77
N SER A 106 61.65 7.97 -90.02
CA SER A 106 61.96 8.75 -91.24
C SER A 106 62.88 8.03 -92.24
N ALA A 107 63.24 6.76 -92.03
CA ALA A 107 64.28 6.12 -92.82
C ALA A 107 63.77 5.06 -93.83
N PRO A 108 63.83 5.35 -95.14
CA PRO A 108 64.21 4.36 -96.14
C PRO A 108 65.75 4.40 -96.35
N LEU A 109 66.42 3.32 -95.95
CA LEU A 109 67.71 2.77 -96.41
C LEU A 109 68.67 3.69 -97.20
N GLY A 110 69.90 3.90 -96.68
CA GLY A 110 70.96 4.64 -97.37
C GLY A 110 72.41 4.21 -97.09
N ARG A 111 72.78 3.00 -97.52
CA ARG A 111 74.09 2.55 -98.07
C ARG A 111 75.47 2.88 -97.43
N ASP A 112 75.63 3.66 -96.37
CA ASP A 112 76.95 3.98 -95.81
C ASP A 112 77.24 3.30 -94.45
N GLU A 113 78.50 2.93 -94.17
CA GLU A 113 78.88 2.29 -92.88
C GLU A 113 78.72 3.25 -91.69
N SER A 114 78.92 4.55 -91.92
CA SER A 114 78.77 5.64 -90.97
C SER A 114 77.35 5.71 -90.39
N ASP A 115 76.32 5.61 -91.24
CA ASP A 115 74.91 5.64 -90.84
C ASP A 115 74.52 4.41 -90.01
N LYS A 116 75.07 3.23 -90.34
CA LYS A 116 74.87 2.01 -89.54
C LYS A 116 75.52 2.13 -88.16
N LEU A 117 76.71 2.73 -88.05
CA LEU A 117 77.37 2.98 -86.77
C LEU A 117 76.58 3.97 -85.90
N ILE A 118 76.05 5.04 -86.48
CA ILE A 118 75.21 6.02 -85.77
C ILE A 118 73.92 5.35 -85.27
N GLU A 119 73.26 4.55 -86.10
CA GLU A 119 72.06 3.79 -85.70
C GLU A 119 72.37 2.79 -84.56
N GLN A 120 73.48 2.06 -84.65
CA GLN A 120 73.92 1.14 -83.60
C GLN A 120 74.23 1.88 -82.29
N GLY A 121 74.89 3.04 -82.35
CA GLY A 121 75.18 3.89 -81.18
C GLY A 121 73.92 4.43 -80.51
N GLN A 122 72.96 4.94 -81.29
CA GLN A 122 71.67 5.42 -80.76
C GLN A 122 70.83 4.28 -80.16
N ARG A 123 70.76 3.12 -80.84
CA ARG A 123 70.10 1.92 -80.30
C ARG A 123 70.75 1.47 -78.98
N ALA A 124 72.08 1.54 -78.87
CA ALA A 124 72.79 1.21 -77.62
C ALA A 124 72.48 2.22 -76.50
N HIS A 125 72.41 3.52 -76.83
CA HIS A 125 72.04 4.57 -75.87
C HIS A 125 70.62 4.39 -75.32
N VAL A 126 69.63 4.21 -76.21
CA VAL A 126 68.23 4.00 -75.81
C VAL A 126 68.06 2.69 -75.04
N ARG A 127 68.78 1.63 -75.41
CA ARG A 127 68.79 0.36 -74.66
C ARG A 127 69.31 0.55 -73.24
N ASN A 128 70.40 1.30 -73.07
CA ASN A 128 70.94 1.63 -71.76
C ASN A 128 70.00 2.54 -70.96
N LEU A 129 69.34 3.50 -71.61
CA LEU A 129 68.32 4.36 -70.99
C LEU A 129 67.14 3.54 -70.46
N ILE A 130 66.60 2.61 -71.26
CA ILE A 130 65.50 1.73 -70.83
C ILE A 130 65.96 0.84 -69.68
N ARG A 131 67.14 0.21 -69.77
CA ARG A 131 67.67 -0.65 -68.70
C ARG A 131 67.85 0.15 -67.41
N ALA A 132 68.53 1.28 -67.47
CA ALA A 132 68.76 2.14 -66.31
C ALA A 132 67.45 2.69 -65.74
N SER A 133 66.48 3.04 -66.58
CA SER A 133 65.15 3.49 -66.13
C SER A 133 64.35 2.36 -65.50
N ALA A 134 64.44 1.15 -66.05
CA ALA A 134 63.77 -0.03 -65.52
C ALA A 134 64.35 -0.43 -64.15
N GLU A 135 65.66 -0.33 -63.97
CA GLU A 135 66.31 -0.54 -62.67
C GLU A 135 66.01 0.59 -61.68
N ARG A 136 66.22 1.85 -62.08
CA ARG A 136 66.04 3.04 -61.23
C ARG A 136 64.62 3.19 -60.71
N PHE A 137 63.63 2.95 -61.57
CA PHE A 137 62.23 3.06 -61.19
C PHE A 137 61.66 1.71 -60.70
N GLY A 138 62.42 0.62 -60.75
CA GLY A 138 61.93 -0.71 -60.33
C GLY A 138 60.83 -1.27 -61.25
N PHE A 139 60.91 -0.98 -62.55
CA PHE A 139 60.08 -1.60 -63.59
C PHE A 139 60.69 -2.91 -64.13
N ALA A 140 61.96 -3.21 -63.80
CA ALA A 140 62.57 -4.51 -64.03
C ALA A 140 62.46 -5.38 -62.77
N GLU A 141 61.81 -6.53 -62.86
CA GLU A 141 62.01 -7.59 -61.87
C GLU A 141 63.29 -8.35 -62.21
N LEU A 142 64.21 -8.46 -61.24
CA LEU A 142 65.25 -9.49 -61.30
C LEU A 142 64.54 -10.85 -61.35
N PRO A 143 64.86 -11.75 -62.31
CA PRO A 143 64.25 -13.06 -62.37
C PRO A 143 64.67 -13.88 -61.14
N ASN A 144 63.88 -13.79 -60.08
CA ASN A 144 63.98 -14.68 -58.93
C ASN A 144 63.06 -15.88 -59.17
N ALA A 145 63.58 -16.90 -59.84
CA ALA A 145 63.29 -18.30 -59.58
C ALA A 145 64.17 -19.16 -60.49
N VAL A 146 65.03 -19.97 -59.89
CA VAL A 146 65.52 -21.19 -60.53
C VAL A 146 64.28 -22.03 -60.86
N SER A 147 63.85 -22.01 -62.12
CA SER A 147 62.96 -23.03 -62.66
C SER A 147 63.85 -24.21 -63.05
N PRO A 148 63.60 -25.45 -62.58
CA PRO A 148 64.41 -26.62 -62.94
C PRO A 148 64.26 -27.02 -64.42
N VAL A 149 63.51 -26.26 -65.21
CA VAL A 149 63.33 -26.48 -66.65
C VAL A 149 63.67 -25.19 -67.38
N ASN A 150 64.67 -25.27 -68.27
CA ASN A 150 65.22 -24.19 -69.08
C ASN A 150 64.26 -23.78 -70.21
N ILE A 151 63.04 -23.39 -69.85
CA ILE A 151 62.11 -22.69 -70.75
C ILE A 151 62.31 -21.21 -70.44
N GLU A 152 62.71 -20.42 -71.43
CA GLU A 152 62.67 -18.96 -71.36
C GLU A 152 61.22 -18.54 -71.08
N GLY A 153 60.88 -18.36 -69.80
CA GLY A 153 59.54 -17.95 -69.40
C GLY A 153 59.24 -16.58 -69.99
N ALA A 154 58.14 -16.48 -70.74
CA ALA A 154 57.60 -15.21 -71.20
C ALA A 154 57.38 -14.31 -69.96
N GLY A 155 58.24 -13.30 -69.80
CA GLY A 155 58.07 -12.35 -68.71
C GLY A 155 56.79 -11.53 -68.91
N ASN A 156 56.19 -11.10 -67.80
CA ASN A 156 54.95 -10.33 -67.80
C ASN A 156 55.19 -8.81 -67.57
N TYR A 157 56.44 -8.39 -67.32
CA TYR A 157 56.77 -7.07 -66.79
C TYR A 157 58.01 -6.46 -67.44
N GLY A 158 58.01 -5.16 -67.66
CA GLY A 158 59.16 -4.45 -68.19
C GLY A 158 58.76 -3.15 -68.86
N ILE A 159 59.68 -2.61 -69.65
CA ILE A 159 59.47 -1.41 -70.45
C ILE A 159 59.61 -1.77 -71.92
N ALA A 160 58.76 -1.20 -72.77
CA ALA A 160 58.81 -1.32 -74.21
C ALA A 160 58.70 0.05 -74.88
N ILE A 161 59.32 0.17 -76.05
CA ILE A 161 59.19 1.30 -76.96
C ILE A 161 58.50 0.82 -78.23
N LEU A 162 57.46 1.56 -78.61
CA LEU A 162 56.67 1.35 -79.82
C LEU A 162 56.96 2.46 -80.84
N ASP A 163 57.02 2.10 -82.13
CA ASP A 163 57.07 3.08 -83.24
C ASP A 163 55.70 3.71 -83.53
N ALA A 164 55.67 4.63 -84.49
CA ALA A 164 54.44 5.26 -85.00
C ALA A 164 53.47 4.24 -85.63
N GLN A 165 53.96 3.08 -86.09
CA GLN A 165 53.17 1.96 -86.61
C GLN A 165 52.72 0.98 -85.51
N GLN A 166 52.93 1.34 -84.23
CA GLN A 166 52.55 0.55 -83.05
C GLN A 166 53.29 -0.78 -82.91
N LYS A 167 54.41 -0.97 -83.61
CA LYS A 167 55.25 -2.15 -83.54
C LYS A 167 56.30 -2.00 -82.44
N LEU A 168 56.61 -3.11 -81.78
CA LEU A 168 57.66 -3.17 -80.76
C LEU A 168 59.04 -3.03 -81.40
N ILE A 169 59.76 -1.95 -81.07
CA ILE A 169 61.13 -1.70 -81.54
C ILE A 169 62.16 -2.23 -80.52
N MET A 170 61.91 -1.98 -79.23
CA MET A 170 62.86 -2.29 -78.17
C MET A 170 62.11 -2.56 -76.86
N SER A 171 62.63 -3.50 -76.07
CA SER A 171 62.11 -3.77 -74.73
C SER A 171 63.20 -4.13 -73.74
N SER A 172 62.90 -3.98 -72.45
CA SER A 172 63.71 -4.55 -71.37
C SER A 172 63.55 -6.07 -71.30
N LYS A 173 64.51 -6.73 -70.65
CA LYS A 173 64.38 -8.16 -70.32
C LYS A 173 63.14 -8.38 -69.47
N GLY A 174 62.31 -9.36 -69.83
CA GLY A 174 61.07 -9.70 -69.12
C GLY A 174 59.78 -9.09 -69.68
N PHE A 175 59.85 -8.20 -70.68
CA PHE A 175 58.63 -7.67 -71.32
C PHE A 175 57.97 -8.74 -72.23
N PRO A 176 56.62 -8.82 -72.28
CA PRO A 176 55.93 -9.81 -73.10
C PRO A 176 56.16 -9.61 -74.60
N THR A 177 56.32 -10.70 -75.33
CA THR A 177 56.59 -10.68 -76.78
C THR A 177 55.34 -10.44 -77.63
N SER A 178 54.13 -10.72 -77.10
CA SER A 178 52.84 -10.44 -77.75
C SER A 178 52.14 -9.24 -77.13
N LEU A 179 51.66 -8.32 -77.98
CA LEU A 179 50.94 -7.10 -77.60
C LEU A 179 49.42 -7.18 -77.81
N GLU A 180 48.87 -8.34 -78.19
CA GLU A 180 47.43 -8.49 -78.52
C GLU A 180 46.51 -7.99 -77.40
N LYS A 181 46.81 -8.33 -76.14
CA LYS A 181 46.03 -7.89 -74.96
C LYS A 181 46.10 -6.37 -74.71
N HIS A 182 47.08 -5.70 -75.29
CA HIS A 182 47.37 -4.29 -75.06
C HIS A 182 47.01 -3.39 -76.25
N GLN A 183 46.71 -3.98 -77.42
CA GLN A 183 46.42 -3.25 -78.66
C GLN A 183 45.33 -2.19 -78.50
N LYS A 184 44.28 -2.50 -77.72
CA LYS A 184 43.19 -1.56 -77.42
C LYS A 184 43.69 -0.30 -76.72
N TYR A 185 44.62 -0.42 -75.77
CA TYR A 185 45.19 0.71 -75.04
C TYR A 185 46.18 1.48 -75.91
N ILE A 186 47.02 0.75 -76.67
CA ILE A 186 47.97 1.34 -77.62
C ILE A 186 47.22 2.21 -78.64
N ASN A 187 46.16 1.69 -79.26
CA ASN A 187 45.32 2.45 -80.20
C ASN A 187 44.75 3.74 -79.61
N ARG A 188 44.37 3.72 -78.32
CA ARG A 188 43.84 4.92 -77.64
C ARG A 188 44.92 5.98 -77.42
N VAL A 189 46.13 5.59 -77.02
CA VAL A 189 47.25 6.52 -76.83
C VAL A 189 47.60 7.23 -78.14
N PHE A 190 47.74 6.48 -79.23
CA PHE A 190 48.05 7.08 -80.53
C PHE A 190 46.91 7.94 -81.09
N LYS A 191 45.67 7.67 -80.70
CA LYS A 191 44.49 8.45 -81.12
C LYS A 191 44.29 9.74 -80.31
N HIS A 192 44.40 9.67 -78.98
CA HIS A 192 44.12 10.80 -78.09
C HIS A 192 45.36 11.58 -77.66
N ALA A 193 46.57 11.05 -77.92
CA ALA A 193 47.84 11.67 -77.53
C ALA A 193 47.96 11.94 -76.02
N GLU A 194 47.29 11.13 -75.20
CA GLU A 194 47.35 11.18 -73.74
C GLU A 194 47.88 9.87 -73.15
N VAL A 195 48.32 9.93 -71.90
CA VAL A 195 48.80 8.76 -71.15
C VAL A 195 47.61 7.87 -70.81
N GLU A 196 47.65 6.63 -71.25
CA GLU A 196 46.63 5.62 -70.93
C GLU A 196 47.13 4.67 -69.86
N THR A 197 46.22 4.25 -69.00
CA THR A 197 46.47 3.24 -67.98
C THR A 197 45.98 1.88 -68.49
N VAL A 198 46.85 0.88 -68.42
CA VAL A 198 46.49 -0.52 -68.62
C VAL A 198 45.92 -1.03 -67.29
N ASP A 199 44.59 -1.21 -67.25
CA ASP A 199 43.89 -1.68 -66.04
C ASP A 199 44.43 -3.03 -65.56
N LEU A 200 44.31 -3.29 -64.26
CA LEU A 200 44.84 -4.48 -63.60
C LEU A 200 44.17 -5.76 -64.12
N TYR A 201 44.96 -6.69 -64.64
CA TYR A 201 44.47 -7.95 -65.21
C TYR A 201 45.37 -9.14 -64.85
N ALA A 202 44.85 -10.36 -65.05
CA ALA A 202 45.60 -11.59 -64.85
C ALA A 202 46.52 -11.91 -66.05
N GLY A 203 47.83 -11.83 -65.84
CA GLY A 203 48.87 -12.28 -66.78
C GLY A 203 49.05 -13.80 -66.77
N SER A 204 50.17 -14.26 -67.35
CA SER A 204 50.54 -15.68 -67.33
C SER A 204 50.69 -16.16 -65.88
N ASN A 205 50.17 -17.35 -65.56
CA ASN A 205 50.14 -17.93 -64.21
C ASN A 205 49.36 -17.10 -63.15
N GLN A 206 48.34 -16.34 -63.57
CA GLN A 206 47.51 -15.48 -62.71
C GLN A 206 48.28 -14.37 -61.97
N GLN A 207 49.48 -14.06 -62.44
CA GLN A 207 50.27 -12.96 -61.92
C GLN A 207 49.59 -11.62 -62.28
N PRO A 208 49.43 -10.70 -61.33
CA PRO A 208 48.79 -9.42 -61.59
C PRO A 208 49.66 -8.56 -62.49
N VAL A 209 49.11 -8.03 -63.57
CA VAL A 209 49.80 -7.09 -64.45
C VAL A 209 49.03 -5.78 -64.47
N TYR A 210 49.75 -4.70 -64.22
CA TYR A 210 49.26 -3.34 -64.33
C TYR A 210 50.26 -2.52 -65.13
N GLY A 211 49.84 -1.44 -65.77
CA GLY A 211 50.77 -0.71 -66.61
C GLY A 211 50.27 0.63 -67.08
N TYR A 212 51.15 1.30 -67.81
CA TYR A 212 50.92 2.63 -68.34
C TYR A 212 51.55 2.74 -69.74
N ILE A 213 50.92 3.51 -70.61
CA ILE A 213 51.42 3.78 -71.96
C ILE A 213 51.42 5.30 -72.14
N SER A 214 52.60 5.87 -72.42
CA SER A 214 52.77 7.31 -72.61
C SER A 214 53.25 7.63 -74.03
N PRO A 215 52.60 8.58 -74.73
CA PRO A 215 53.02 9.01 -76.05
C PRO A 215 54.35 9.76 -76.02
N VAL A 216 55.16 9.59 -77.05
CA VAL A 216 56.38 10.36 -77.32
C VAL A 216 56.11 11.29 -78.50
N PHE A 217 56.51 12.55 -78.39
CA PHE A 217 56.31 13.59 -79.42
C PHE A 217 57.65 14.01 -80.04
N HIS A 218 57.63 14.69 -81.19
CA HIS A 218 58.82 15.30 -81.78
C HIS A 218 59.39 16.43 -80.90
N ILE A 219 60.71 16.64 -80.96
CA ILE A 219 61.41 17.71 -80.21
C ILE A 219 60.95 19.12 -80.64
N GLN A 220 60.48 19.29 -81.89
CA GLN A 220 60.11 20.59 -82.46
C GLN A 220 58.60 20.91 -82.38
N ASP A 221 57.77 19.98 -81.89
CA ASP A 221 56.32 20.20 -81.81
C ASP A 221 55.95 21.02 -80.56
N ASN A 222 55.81 22.34 -80.72
CA ASN A 222 55.19 23.19 -79.70
C ASN A 222 53.67 22.89 -79.52
N VAL A 223 53.07 22.09 -80.40
CA VAL A 223 51.68 21.62 -80.28
C VAL A 223 51.63 20.10 -80.47
N LYS A 224 51.39 19.38 -79.36
CA LYS A 224 51.34 17.90 -79.26
C LYS A 224 50.20 17.27 -80.09
N LYS A 225 50.28 17.26 -81.43
CA LYS A 225 49.18 16.77 -82.29
C LYS A 225 49.32 15.31 -82.72
N ARG A 226 50.53 14.77 -82.88
CA ARG A 226 50.75 13.38 -83.30
C ARG A 226 51.95 12.74 -82.59
N PRO A 227 51.77 11.60 -81.91
CA PRO A 227 52.89 10.89 -81.29
C PRO A 227 53.73 10.15 -82.35
N VAL A 228 55.05 10.23 -82.22
CA VAL A 228 56.05 9.53 -83.07
C VAL A 228 56.34 8.11 -82.59
N GLY A 229 55.85 7.77 -81.40
CA GLY A 229 55.98 6.47 -80.78
C GLY A 229 55.37 6.52 -79.38
N ALA A 230 55.52 5.44 -78.63
CA ALA A 230 55.03 5.37 -77.25
C ALA A 230 55.97 4.54 -76.37
N VAL A 231 56.04 4.91 -75.09
CA VAL A 231 56.68 4.11 -74.04
C VAL A 231 55.61 3.39 -73.26
N MET A 232 55.72 2.07 -73.21
CA MET A 232 54.83 1.21 -72.47
C MET A 232 55.57 0.59 -71.29
N VAL A 233 54.97 0.61 -70.10
CA VAL A 233 55.51 -0.01 -68.89
C VAL A 233 54.48 -0.96 -68.34
N LEU A 234 54.89 -2.21 -68.12
CA LEU A 234 54.15 -3.25 -67.42
C LEU A 234 54.88 -3.58 -66.13
N LEU A 235 54.16 -3.63 -65.02
CA LEU A 235 54.73 -3.80 -63.69
C LEU A 235 53.94 -4.80 -62.85
N ASN A 236 54.63 -5.41 -61.91
CA ASN A 236 54.05 -6.28 -60.91
C ASN A 236 53.58 -5.44 -59.70
N PRO A 237 52.27 -5.29 -59.47
CA PRO A 237 51.75 -4.56 -58.33
C PRO A 237 51.92 -5.34 -57.01
N GLN A 238 52.30 -6.63 -57.03
CA GLN A 238 52.30 -7.48 -55.82
C GLN A 238 53.22 -6.99 -54.71
N LYS A 239 54.46 -6.60 -55.03
CA LYS A 239 55.42 -6.12 -54.00
C LYS A 239 55.26 -4.63 -53.67
N SER A 240 54.64 -3.87 -54.55
CA SER A 240 54.55 -2.41 -54.43
C SER A 240 53.15 -1.98 -54.00
N LEU A 241 52.15 -2.06 -54.89
CA LEU A 241 50.77 -1.67 -54.62
C LEU A 241 50.10 -2.55 -53.57
N PHE A 242 50.16 -3.88 -53.70
CA PHE A 242 49.57 -4.76 -52.68
C PHE A 242 50.36 -4.74 -51.37
N GLY A 243 51.63 -4.33 -51.43
CA GLY A 243 52.41 -3.98 -50.24
C GLY A 243 51.76 -2.82 -49.45
N ILE A 244 51.24 -1.79 -50.12
CA ILE A 244 50.50 -0.69 -49.45
C ILE A 244 49.23 -1.22 -48.77
N LEU A 245 48.53 -2.17 -49.39
CA LEU A 245 47.34 -2.80 -48.81
C LEU A 245 47.66 -3.70 -47.60
N GLN A 246 48.87 -4.28 -47.55
CA GLN A 246 49.27 -5.28 -46.56
C GLN A 246 50.15 -4.75 -45.42
N ASN A 247 50.78 -3.56 -45.54
CA ASN A 247 51.92 -3.19 -44.70
C ASN A 247 51.67 -1.99 -43.75
N ARG A 248 52.13 -2.18 -42.50
CA ARG A 248 52.59 -1.24 -41.44
C ARG A 248 51.66 -0.57 -40.41
N GLN A 249 50.35 -0.53 -40.58
CA GLN A 249 49.45 0.00 -39.53
C GLN A 249 48.16 -0.81 -39.42
N THR A 250 48.27 -2.12 -39.23
CA THR A 250 47.10 -2.94 -38.93
C THR A 250 46.63 -2.62 -37.52
N ILE A 251 45.44 -2.04 -37.37
CA ILE A 251 44.86 -1.74 -36.04
C ILE A 251 44.58 -3.03 -35.28
N THR A 252 44.23 -4.11 -36.01
CA THR A 252 43.84 -5.41 -35.44
C THR A 252 44.30 -6.57 -36.32
N ARG A 253 44.12 -7.82 -35.88
CA ARG A 253 44.57 -9.02 -36.61
C ARG A 253 43.70 -9.28 -37.85
N THR A 254 42.41 -8.93 -37.80
CA THR A 254 41.46 -9.13 -38.90
C THR A 254 41.30 -7.93 -39.83
N ASP A 255 42.03 -6.84 -39.62
CA ASP A 255 42.12 -5.72 -40.57
C ASP A 255 42.49 -6.23 -41.96
N GLU A 256 41.67 -5.89 -42.95
CA GLU A 256 41.92 -6.24 -44.34
C GLU A 256 41.45 -5.12 -45.28
N THR A 257 42.35 -4.68 -46.16
CA THR A 257 41.98 -3.83 -47.30
C THR A 257 41.95 -4.64 -48.58
N LEU A 258 40.91 -4.40 -49.36
CA LEU A 258 40.68 -5.05 -50.62
C LEU A 258 40.42 -4.03 -51.73
N LEU A 259 40.76 -4.42 -52.95
CA LEU A 259 40.36 -3.72 -54.15
C LEU A 259 39.36 -4.56 -54.92
N VAL A 260 38.27 -3.91 -55.31
CA VAL A 260 37.25 -4.53 -56.14
C VAL A 260 36.93 -3.66 -57.34
N LYS A 261 36.63 -4.32 -58.47
CA LYS A 261 36.10 -3.67 -59.67
C LYS A 261 34.87 -4.41 -60.18
N ARG A 262 34.03 -3.71 -60.94
CA ARG A 262 32.81 -4.32 -61.51
C ARG A 262 33.13 -5.09 -62.78
N SER A 263 32.64 -6.31 -62.86
CA SER A 263 32.74 -7.20 -64.01
C SER A 263 31.35 -7.76 -64.33
N GLY A 264 30.54 -6.97 -65.04
CA GLY A 264 29.15 -7.32 -65.36
C GLY A 264 28.24 -7.33 -64.12
N ALA A 265 27.67 -8.49 -63.81
CA ALA A 265 26.81 -8.75 -62.64
C ALA A 265 27.60 -9.22 -61.39
N SER A 266 28.93 -9.21 -61.45
CA SER A 266 29.79 -9.65 -60.36
C SER A 266 30.84 -8.59 -60.03
N LEU A 267 31.32 -8.61 -58.79
CA LEU A 267 32.49 -7.86 -58.36
C LEU A 267 33.71 -8.77 -58.41
N GLU A 268 34.75 -8.30 -59.08
CA GLU A 268 36.04 -8.96 -59.21
C GLU A 268 37.00 -8.42 -58.16
N TYR A 269 37.57 -9.32 -57.37
CA TYR A 269 38.53 -9.02 -56.32
C TYR A 269 39.93 -8.97 -56.92
N ILE A 270 40.44 -7.77 -57.11
CA ILE A 270 41.70 -7.53 -57.83
C ILE A 270 42.91 -7.41 -56.91
N SER A 271 42.71 -7.46 -55.59
CA SER A 271 43.78 -7.59 -54.59
C SER A 271 43.77 -8.97 -53.94
N PRO A 272 44.87 -9.40 -53.30
CA PRO A 272 44.91 -10.62 -52.51
C PRO A 272 43.90 -10.54 -51.36
N VAL A 273 43.17 -11.62 -51.11
CA VAL A 273 42.26 -11.78 -49.97
C VAL A 273 42.86 -12.75 -48.96
N LYS A 274 42.59 -12.57 -47.67
CA LYS A 274 42.95 -13.52 -46.61
C LYS A 274 42.11 -14.80 -46.76
N GLY A 275 42.71 -15.88 -47.27
CA GLY A 275 42.05 -17.18 -47.47
C GLY A 275 42.52 -17.95 -48.70
N ALA A 276 41.68 -18.88 -49.18
CA ALA A 276 42.01 -19.81 -50.27
C ALA A 276 41.65 -19.32 -51.68
N PHE A 277 41.08 -18.12 -51.84
CA PHE A 277 40.70 -17.62 -53.16
C PHE A 277 41.92 -17.13 -53.92
N LYS A 278 42.01 -17.55 -55.19
CA LYS A 278 43.00 -17.02 -56.13
C LYS A 278 42.65 -15.57 -56.49
N LEU A 279 43.67 -14.79 -56.86
CA LEU A 279 43.50 -13.41 -57.32
C LEU A 279 42.50 -13.34 -58.49
N PHE A 280 41.74 -12.24 -58.62
CA PHE A 280 40.70 -12.04 -59.63
C PHE A 280 39.46 -12.97 -59.48
N HIS A 281 39.18 -13.43 -58.26
CA HIS A 281 37.93 -14.14 -57.99
C HIS A 281 36.72 -13.22 -58.13
N LYS A 282 35.58 -13.75 -58.60
CA LYS A 282 34.35 -12.99 -58.86
C LYS A 282 33.24 -13.46 -57.93
N LEU A 283 32.61 -12.51 -57.22
CA LEU A 283 31.43 -12.77 -56.39
C LEU A 283 30.23 -11.94 -56.86
N PRO A 284 28.99 -12.38 -56.56
CA PRO A 284 27.78 -11.67 -56.99
C PRO A 284 27.72 -10.24 -56.41
N ASP A 285 27.31 -9.28 -57.24
CA ASP A 285 27.03 -7.91 -56.82
C ASP A 285 25.57 -7.82 -56.32
N ASN A 286 25.31 -8.26 -55.08
CA ASN A 286 23.96 -8.43 -54.53
C ASN A 286 23.61 -7.50 -53.34
N ASN A 287 24.46 -6.51 -53.06
CA ASN A 287 24.38 -5.57 -51.94
C ASN A 287 24.34 -6.20 -50.53
N LYS A 288 24.51 -7.52 -50.41
CA LYS A 288 24.57 -8.25 -49.13
C LYS A 288 26.00 -8.46 -48.66
N LEU A 289 26.94 -8.53 -49.61
CA LEU A 289 28.35 -8.68 -49.31
C LEU A 289 28.98 -7.32 -49.00
N ALA A 290 29.93 -7.31 -48.06
CA ALA A 290 30.66 -6.13 -47.61
C ALA A 290 31.29 -5.35 -48.78
N ALA A 291 31.88 -6.06 -49.74
CA ALA A 291 32.45 -5.46 -50.95
C ALA A 291 31.40 -4.84 -51.88
N SER A 292 30.20 -5.43 -51.95
CA SER A 292 29.10 -4.91 -52.77
C SER A 292 28.50 -3.65 -52.16
N PHE A 293 28.31 -3.63 -50.83
CA PHE A 293 27.94 -2.42 -50.11
C PHE A 293 28.96 -1.29 -50.28
N ALA A 294 30.25 -1.59 -50.07
CA ALA A 294 31.32 -0.60 -50.22
C ALA A 294 31.49 -0.12 -51.68
N TYR A 295 31.10 -0.95 -52.65
CA TYR A 295 30.95 -0.54 -54.03
C TYR A 295 29.80 0.48 -54.12
N HIS A 296 28.55 0.13 -53.87
CA HIS A 296 27.43 1.05 -54.13
C HIS A 296 27.39 2.31 -53.24
N THR A 297 27.93 2.24 -52.02
CA THR A 297 27.88 3.32 -51.02
C THR A 297 29.30 3.76 -50.60
N PRO A 298 30.07 4.45 -51.46
CA PRO A 298 31.38 4.97 -51.08
C PRO A 298 31.20 6.02 -49.97
N GLY A 299 31.98 5.93 -48.89
CA GLY A 299 31.78 6.74 -47.69
C GLY A 299 30.92 6.06 -46.62
N GLY A 300 30.08 5.11 -47.00
CA GLY A 300 29.17 4.41 -46.10
C GLY A 300 29.89 3.55 -45.07
N PHE A 301 29.24 3.33 -43.94
CA PHE A 301 29.68 2.43 -42.89
C PHE A 301 28.52 1.51 -42.52
N SER A 302 28.78 0.22 -42.42
CA SER A 302 27.77 -0.76 -41.99
C SER A 302 28.42 -2.05 -41.52
N VAL A 303 27.63 -2.88 -40.82
CA VAL A 303 27.97 -4.26 -40.52
C VAL A 303 27.40 -5.12 -41.66
N MET A 304 28.27 -5.81 -42.39
CA MET A 304 27.89 -6.62 -43.56
C MET A 304 28.57 -7.98 -43.51
N LYS A 305 28.12 -8.93 -44.34
CA LYS A 305 28.79 -10.23 -44.46
C LYS A 305 29.96 -10.17 -45.43
N ASP A 306 31.09 -10.70 -45.03
CA ASP A 306 32.26 -10.83 -45.88
C ASP A 306 32.16 -12.06 -46.82
N TYR A 307 33.13 -12.22 -47.73
CA TYR A 307 33.23 -13.40 -48.60
C TYR A 307 33.37 -14.74 -47.85
N ARG A 308 33.71 -14.70 -46.54
CA ARG A 308 33.73 -15.87 -45.63
C ARG A 308 32.40 -16.11 -44.92
N GLY A 309 31.42 -15.21 -45.08
CA GLY A 309 30.13 -15.26 -44.37
C GLY A 309 30.16 -14.70 -42.94
N GLU A 310 31.30 -14.18 -42.49
CA GLU A 310 31.48 -13.52 -41.19
C GLU A 310 30.97 -12.07 -41.22
N ASP A 311 30.42 -11.60 -40.10
CA ASP A 311 30.01 -10.21 -39.95
C ASP A 311 31.25 -9.30 -39.78
N VAL A 312 31.35 -8.28 -40.62
CA VAL A 312 32.47 -7.35 -40.66
C VAL A 312 31.95 -5.91 -40.67
N LEU A 313 32.66 -5.04 -39.97
CA LEU A 313 32.49 -3.59 -40.15
C LEU A 313 33.20 -3.22 -41.44
N VAL A 314 32.49 -2.55 -42.35
CA VAL A 314 33.02 -2.22 -43.67
C VAL A 314 32.80 -0.75 -44.02
N THR A 315 33.77 -0.16 -44.71
CA THR A 315 33.63 1.12 -45.40
C THR A 315 34.40 1.10 -46.73
N GLY A 316 33.99 1.95 -47.66
CA GLY A 316 34.56 2.01 -49.00
C GLY A 316 34.96 3.41 -49.45
N ARG A 317 35.93 3.52 -50.35
CA ARG A 317 36.27 4.75 -51.08
C ARG A 317 36.47 4.46 -52.56
N LYS A 318 36.08 5.41 -53.41
CA LYS A 318 36.43 5.41 -54.83
C LYS A 318 37.81 6.05 -54.99
N LEU A 319 38.69 5.41 -55.76
CA LEU A 319 39.98 5.95 -56.15
C LEU A 319 39.82 6.93 -57.33
N LYS A 320 40.61 8.01 -57.37
CA LYS A 320 40.60 8.94 -58.51
C LYS A 320 41.05 8.24 -59.80
N ASN A 321 40.43 8.62 -60.91
CA ASN A 321 40.80 8.19 -62.28
C ASN A 321 40.89 6.66 -62.47
N SER A 322 40.15 5.88 -61.68
CA SER A 322 40.03 4.43 -61.83
C SER A 322 38.63 3.95 -61.48
N GLU A 323 38.28 2.77 -61.98
CA GLU A 323 37.05 2.06 -61.63
C GLU A 323 37.20 1.20 -60.36
N TRP A 324 38.32 1.37 -59.66
CA TRP A 324 38.63 0.59 -58.47
C TRP A 324 37.96 1.19 -57.25
N ARG A 325 37.39 0.31 -56.43
CA ARG A 325 36.87 0.65 -55.11
C ARG A 325 37.76 0.02 -54.05
N LEU A 326 38.25 0.87 -53.16
CA LEU A 326 38.97 0.47 -51.97
C LEU A 326 37.96 0.08 -50.91
N VAL A 327 38.05 -1.14 -50.40
CA VAL A 327 37.17 -1.68 -49.37
C VAL A 327 38.03 -1.96 -48.15
N GLN A 328 37.71 -1.33 -47.04
CA GLN A 328 38.34 -1.62 -45.76
C GLN A 328 37.33 -2.34 -44.88
N LYS A 329 37.78 -3.42 -44.25
CA LYS A 329 36.96 -4.15 -43.31
C LYS A 329 37.75 -4.65 -42.12
N ILE A 330 37.01 -4.99 -41.07
CA ILE A 330 37.49 -5.60 -39.84
C ILE A 330 36.40 -6.53 -39.31
N SER A 331 36.76 -7.64 -38.66
CA SER A 331 35.78 -8.53 -38.03
C SER A 331 34.96 -7.77 -36.99
N ALA A 332 33.63 -7.85 -37.08
CA ALA A 332 32.76 -7.24 -36.09
C ALA A 332 32.95 -7.89 -34.71
N ALA A 333 33.27 -9.19 -34.68
CA ALA A 333 33.54 -9.91 -33.44
C ALA A 333 34.83 -9.43 -32.76
N GLU A 334 35.89 -9.10 -33.52
CA GLU A 334 37.13 -8.54 -32.94
C GLU A 334 36.95 -7.06 -32.59
N ALA A 335 36.35 -6.26 -33.47
CA ALA A 335 36.16 -4.82 -33.27
C ALA A 335 35.25 -4.49 -32.08
N LEU A 336 34.20 -5.30 -31.87
CA LEU A 336 33.21 -5.09 -30.82
C LEU A 336 33.39 -6.07 -29.65
N ALA A 337 34.50 -6.81 -29.56
CA ALA A 337 34.76 -7.76 -28.47
C ALA A 337 34.65 -7.09 -27.10
N ASP A 338 35.49 -6.07 -26.86
CA ASP A 338 35.53 -5.33 -25.60
C ASP A 338 34.19 -4.66 -25.28
N SER A 339 33.53 -4.10 -26.31
CA SER A 339 32.22 -3.45 -26.19
C SER A 339 31.14 -4.46 -25.76
N ASN A 340 31.09 -5.63 -26.41
CA ASN A 340 30.14 -6.68 -26.09
C ASN A 340 30.40 -7.26 -24.68
N GLU A 341 31.66 -7.45 -24.30
CA GLU A 341 32.02 -7.94 -22.96
C GLU A 341 31.61 -6.93 -21.88
N HIS A 342 31.92 -5.64 -22.07
CA HIS A 342 31.45 -4.59 -21.18
C HIS A 342 29.93 -4.49 -21.14
N GLN A 343 29.24 -4.65 -22.27
CA GLN A 343 27.78 -4.61 -22.34
C GLN A 343 27.16 -5.76 -21.51
N ILE A 344 27.67 -6.98 -21.68
CA ILE A 344 27.22 -8.15 -20.90
C ILE A 344 27.51 -7.92 -19.41
N PHE A 345 28.71 -7.43 -19.07
CA PHE A 345 29.08 -7.12 -17.68
C PHE A 345 28.17 -6.08 -17.02
N LEU A 346 27.87 -4.98 -17.71
CA LEU A 346 26.99 -3.92 -17.20
C LEU A 346 25.56 -4.42 -17.01
N ILE A 347 25.00 -5.12 -18.01
CA ILE A 347 23.64 -5.66 -17.91
C ILE A 347 23.55 -6.65 -16.75
N THR A 348 24.50 -7.59 -16.64
CA THR A 348 24.49 -8.61 -15.58
C THR A 348 24.67 -8.00 -14.19
N THR A 349 25.57 -7.02 -14.04
CA THR A 349 25.83 -6.39 -12.74
C THR A 349 24.67 -5.51 -12.29
N PHE A 350 24.11 -4.68 -13.17
CA PHE A 350 22.97 -3.83 -12.82
C PHE A 350 21.69 -4.65 -12.59
N THR A 351 21.45 -5.70 -13.37
CA THR A 351 20.31 -6.61 -13.12
C THR A 351 20.43 -7.31 -11.75
N LEU A 352 21.64 -7.74 -11.37
CA LEU A 352 21.89 -8.32 -10.04
C LEU A 352 21.63 -7.32 -8.92
N ILE A 353 22.08 -6.06 -9.06
CA ILE A 353 21.84 -4.99 -8.07
C ILE A 353 20.33 -4.75 -7.90
N VAL A 354 19.57 -4.64 -9.00
CA VAL A 354 18.11 -4.47 -8.95
C VAL A 354 17.44 -5.66 -8.25
N LEU A 355 17.92 -6.88 -8.48
CA LEU A 355 17.38 -8.09 -7.85
C LEU A 355 17.65 -8.10 -6.33
N ILE A 356 18.86 -7.71 -5.90
CA ILE A 356 19.22 -7.59 -4.48
C ILE A 356 18.36 -6.52 -3.79
N ILE A 357 18.22 -5.33 -4.39
CA ILE A 357 17.39 -4.25 -3.84
C ILE A 357 15.93 -4.70 -3.71
N THR A 358 15.42 -5.40 -4.74
CA THR A 358 14.05 -5.92 -4.74
C THR A 358 13.85 -6.97 -3.64
N ALA A 359 14.79 -7.90 -3.46
CA ALA A 359 14.74 -8.90 -2.40
C ALA A 359 14.80 -8.26 -1.01
N ALA A 360 15.67 -7.26 -0.81
CA ALA A 360 15.77 -6.51 0.44
C ALA A 360 14.45 -5.77 0.75
N PHE A 361 13.83 -5.14 -0.25
CA PHE A 361 12.54 -4.46 -0.07
C PHE A 361 11.44 -5.45 0.34
N ILE A 362 11.36 -6.61 -0.33
CA ILE A 362 10.40 -7.66 0.03
C ILE A 362 10.65 -8.18 1.46
N ALA A 363 11.91 -8.38 1.85
CA ALA A 363 12.26 -8.83 3.19
C ALA A 363 11.87 -7.80 4.27
N ILE A 364 12.15 -6.51 4.05
CA ILE A 364 11.76 -5.41 4.94
C ILE A 364 10.23 -5.33 5.07
N TRP A 365 9.52 -5.40 3.95
CA TRP A 365 8.05 -5.38 3.94
C TRP A 365 7.45 -6.57 4.69
N ARG A 366 8.00 -7.78 4.49
CA ARG A 366 7.58 -8.99 5.20
C ARG A 366 7.85 -8.90 6.70
N HIS A 367 9.01 -8.37 7.09
CA HIS A 367 9.35 -8.21 8.50
C HIS A 367 8.43 -7.20 9.18
N SER A 368 8.21 -6.04 8.56
CA SER A 368 7.33 -4.99 9.11
C SER A 368 5.89 -5.47 9.28
N THR A 369 5.33 -6.14 8.27
CA THR A 369 3.98 -6.71 8.34
C THR A 369 3.86 -7.81 9.39
N SER A 370 4.88 -8.67 9.53
CA SER A 370 4.92 -9.71 10.57
C SER A 370 4.92 -9.13 11.98
N VAL A 371 5.70 -8.06 12.22
CA VAL A 371 5.77 -7.41 13.54
C VAL A 371 4.43 -6.75 13.89
N GLN A 372 3.78 -6.09 12.93
CA GLN A 372 2.45 -5.49 13.14
C GLN A 372 1.39 -6.54 13.48
N LEU A 373 1.40 -7.68 12.80
CA LEU A 373 0.45 -8.78 13.07
C LEU A 373 0.66 -9.37 14.46
N GLN A 374 1.91 -9.53 14.91
CA GLN A 374 2.20 -10.01 16.26
C GLN A 374 1.73 -9.02 17.34
N ALA A 375 1.97 -7.73 17.16
CA ALA A 375 1.51 -6.70 18.10
C ALA A 375 -0.03 -6.63 18.19
N LEU A 376 -0.72 -6.79 17.05
CA LEU A 376 -2.18 -6.84 17.02
C LEU A 376 -2.72 -8.11 17.71
N SER A 377 -2.07 -9.26 17.52
CA SER A 377 -2.47 -10.51 18.18
C SER A 377 -2.33 -10.42 19.70
N GLN A 378 -1.21 -9.88 20.19
CA GLN A 378 -0.98 -9.74 21.63
C GLN A 378 -1.98 -8.78 22.30
N THR A 379 -2.34 -7.68 21.62
CA THR A 379 -3.35 -6.74 22.13
C THR A 379 -4.75 -7.36 22.15
N LEU A 380 -5.11 -8.14 21.13
CA LEU A 380 -6.37 -8.91 21.11
C LEU A 380 -6.42 -9.95 22.23
N GLU A 381 -5.36 -10.75 22.41
CA GLU A 381 -5.29 -11.73 23.49
C GLU A 381 -5.41 -11.07 24.87
N ALA A 382 -4.70 -9.96 25.11
CA ALA A 382 -4.79 -9.23 26.36
C ALA A 382 -6.21 -8.68 26.64
N HIS A 383 -6.91 -8.21 25.60
CA HIS A 383 -8.30 -7.76 25.73
C HIS A 383 -9.26 -8.91 26.02
N VAL A 384 -9.08 -10.08 25.41
CA VAL A 384 -9.92 -11.27 25.68
C VAL A 384 -9.70 -11.75 27.12
N VAL A 385 -8.44 -11.88 27.56
CA VAL A 385 -8.12 -12.29 28.93
C VAL A 385 -8.68 -11.31 29.96
N LEU A 386 -8.64 -10.01 29.69
CA LEU A 386 -9.24 -9.00 30.56
C LEU A 386 -10.76 -9.12 30.58
N LEU A 387 -11.41 -9.32 29.43
CA LEU A 387 -12.86 -9.51 29.37
C LEU A 387 -13.29 -10.76 30.13
N ASP A 388 -12.61 -11.89 29.94
CA ASP A 388 -12.87 -13.15 30.66
C ASP A 388 -12.70 -12.95 32.18
N ALA A 389 -11.60 -12.32 32.62
CA ALA A 389 -11.35 -12.05 34.04
C ALA A 389 -12.39 -11.09 34.66
N VAL A 390 -12.90 -10.12 33.89
CA VAL A 390 -13.97 -9.22 34.32
C VAL A 390 -15.29 -9.99 34.41
N THR A 391 -15.65 -10.78 33.39
CA THR A 391 -16.91 -11.54 33.37
C THR A 391 -16.95 -12.67 34.40
N ASP A 392 -15.82 -13.33 34.67
CA ASP A 392 -15.73 -14.41 35.65
C ASP A 392 -15.89 -13.91 37.09
N ASN A 393 -15.56 -12.64 37.34
CA ASN A 393 -15.64 -12.05 38.68
C ASN A 393 -16.94 -11.25 38.91
N ILE A 394 -17.74 -11.02 37.88
CA ILE A 394 -19.07 -10.40 38.01
C ILE A 394 -20.05 -11.44 38.55
N LYS A 395 -20.66 -11.14 39.71
CA LYS A 395 -21.66 -12.00 40.37
C LYS A 395 -23.06 -11.92 39.76
N GLU A 396 -23.18 -11.37 38.56
CA GLU A 396 -24.46 -11.11 37.92
C GLU A 396 -24.80 -12.18 36.88
N ASN A 397 -26.10 -12.42 36.74
CA ASN A 397 -26.66 -13.31 35.75
C ASN A 397 -26.74 -12.56 34.41
N ILE A 398 -25.75 -12.77 33.54
CA ILE A 398 -25.65 -12.08 32.25
C ILE A 398 -25.86 -13.08 31.13
N PHE A 399 -26.69 -12.76 30.15
CA PHE A 399 -26.80 -13.55 28.93
C PHE A 399 -27.12 -12.69 27.71
N LEU A 400 -26.67 -13.13 26.55
CA LEU A 400 -26.91 -12.50 25.25
C LEU A 400 -27.82 -13.39 24.41
N ILE A 401 -28.86 -12.82 23.80
CA ILE A 401 -29.75 -13.53 22.88
C ILE A 401 -29.78 -12.92 21.49
N ASP A 402 -29.98 -13.77 20.49
CA ASP A 402 -30.21 -13.42 19.08
C ASP A 402 -31.65 -12.92 18.82
N GLU A 403 -31.92 -12.44 17.61
CA GLU A 403 -33.26 -12.12 17.07
C GLU A 403 -34.24 -13.30 17.20
N ASP A 404 -33.73 -14.54 17.10
CA ASP A 404 -34.49 -15.79 17.29
C ASP A 404 -34.68 -16.19 18.77
N TYR A 405 -34.34 -15.32 19.73
CA TYR A 405 -34.33 -15.62 21.19
C TYR A 405 -33.45 -16.83 21.57
N LYS A 406 -32.41 -17.12 20.78
CA LYS A 406 -31.40 -18.14 21.07
C LYS A 406 -30.24 -17.54 21.85
N ILE A 407 -29.75 -18.27 22.84
CA ILE A 407 -28.66 -17.83 23.71
C ILE A 407 -27.32 -17.91 22.95
N ILE A 408 -26.62 -16.79 22.85
CA ILE A 408 -25.31 -16.66 22.19
C ILE A 408 -24.16 -16.72 23.22
N PHE A 409 -24.35 -16.07 24.36
CA PHE A 409 -23.36 -15.95 25.44
C PHE A 409 -24.07 -16.00 26.81
N ILE A 410 -23.39 -16.52 27.83
CA ILE A 410 -23.86 -16.57 29.22
C ILE A 410 -22.67 -16.35 30.17
N SER A 411 -22.92 -15.74 31.33
CA SER A 411 -21.92 -15.70 32.40
C SER A 411 -21.85 -17.05 33.14
N PRO A 412 -20.70 -17.38 33.75
CA PRO A 412 -20.56 -18.59 34.58
C PRO A 412 -21.57 -18.65 35.74
N VAL A 413 -21.96 -17.49 36.26
CA VAL A 413 -22.95 -17.34 37.33
C VAL A 413 -24.35 -17.72 36.84
N PHE A 414 -24.70 -17.35 35.61
CA PHE A 414 -25.97 -17.75 34.99
C PHE A 414 -26.03 -19.26 34.73
N ALA A 415 -24.95 -19.84 34.20
CA ALA A 415 -24.84 -21.29 34.00
C ALA A 415 -25.02 -22.06 35.33
N SER A 416 -24.30 -21.61 36.37
CA SER A 416 -24.39 -22.19 37.73
C SER A 416 -25.81 -22.07 38.31
N SER A 417 -26.49 -20.95 38.09
CA SER A 417 -27.88 -20.73 38.55
C SER A 417 -28.89 -21.65 37.85
N MET A 418 -28.64 -22.02 36.59
CA MET A 418 -29.45 -22.98 35.83
C MET A 418 -29.10 -24.44 36.13
N LYS A 419 -28.04 -24.71 36.92
CA LYS A 419 -27.50 -26.06 37.17
C LYS A 419 -27.15 -26.82 35.88
N LEU A 420 -26.76 -26.10 34.83
CA LEU A 420 -26.43 -26.62 33.51
C LEU A 420 -25.06 -26.09 33.08
N ASP A 421 -24.35 -26.85 32.25
CA ASP A 421 -23.01 -26.47 31.78
C ASP A 421 -23.07 -25.43 30.65
N PHE A 422 -21.99 -24.67 30.46
CA PHE A 422 -21.95 -23.57 29.49
C PHE A 422 -22.28 -24.04 28.06
N ASP A 423 -21.65 -25.15 27.66
CA ASP A 423 -21.79 -25.76 26.34
C ASP A 423 -23.20 -26.34 26.09
N GLU A 424 -23.94 -26.67 27.15
CA GLU A 424 -25.29 -27.21 27.01
C GLU A 424 -26.36 -26.14 26.80
N LEU A 425 -26.07 -24.88 27.15
CA LEU A 425 -27.02 -23.77 27.08
C LEU A 425 -26.88 -22.94 25.80
N GLN A 426 -25.69 -22.92 25.20
CA GLN A 426 -25.43 -22.16 23.98
C GLN A 426 -26.28 -22.68 22.81
N GLY A 427 -26.96 -21.77 22.12
CA GLY A 427 -27.84 -22.07 20.98
C GLY A 427 -29.23 -22.59 21.34
N LYS A 428 -29.54 -22.85 22.62
CA LYS A 428 -30.91 -23.17 23.06
C LYS A 428 -31.78 -21.92 23.10
N HIS A 429 -33.08 -22.13 22.91
CA HIS A 429 -34.07 -21.06 22.96
C HIS A 429 -34.37 -20.65 24.41
N LEU A 430 -34.48 -19.36 24.70
CA LEU A 430 -34.68 -18.81 26.06
C LEU A 430 -35.83 -19.49 26.83
N LEU A 431 -36.99 -19.66 26.17
CA LEU A 431 -38.16 -20.38 26.70
C LEU A 431 -37.86 -21.80 27.22
N SER A 432 -36.94 -22.52 26.58
CA SER A 432 -36.59 -23.89 26.97
C SER A 432 -35.69 -23.95 28.21
N VAL A 433 -34.99 -22.85 28.52
CA VAL A 433 -34.05 -22.75 29.63
C VAL A 433 -34.74 -22.20 30.88
N LEU A 434 -35.54 -21.13 30.73
CA LEU A 434 -36.18 -20.43 31.85
C LEU A 434 -37.62 -20.88 32.12
N GLY A 435 -38.23 -21.60 31.19
CA GLY A 435 -39.66 -21.89 31.21
C GLY A 435 -40.50 -20.70 30.72
N LYS A 436 -41.74 -21.00 30.28
CA LYS A 436 -42.61 -20.02 29.59
C LYS A 436 -42.93 -18.79 30.46
N GLU A 437 -43.26 -19.01 31.73
CA GLU A 437 -43.67 -17.93 32.64
C GLU A 437 -42.54 -16.92 32.90
N ALA A 438 -41.33 -17.40 33.23
CA ALA A 438 -40.19 -16.52 33.50
C ALA A 438 -39.69 -15.83 32.23
N ALA A 439 -39.70 -16.52 31.09
CA ALA A 439 -39.32 -15.94 29.80
C ALA A 439 -40.31 -14.86 29.34
N ASP A 440 -41.63 -15.08 29.46
CA ASP A 440 -42.65 -14.09 29.08
C ASP A 440 -42.52 -12.81 29.95
N LEU A 441 -42.23 -12.96 31.24
CA LEU A 441 -41.97 -11.84 32.14
C LEU A 441 -40.70 -11.04 31.75
N LEU A 442 -39.62 -11.73 31.40
CA LEU A 442 -38.37 -11.11 30.98
C LEU A 442 -38.50 -10.41 29.61
N LEU A 443 -39.20 -11.03 28.66
CA LEU A 443 -39.47 -10.46 27.35
C LEU A 443 -40.45 -9.28 27.45
N GLY A 444 -41.35 -9.29 28.44
CA GLY A 444 -42.21 -8.15 28.75
C GLY A 444 -41.42 -6.88 29.13
N CYS A 445 -40.30 -7.02 29.85
CA CYS A 445 -39.43 -5.90 30.20
C CYS A 445 -38.77 -5.24 28.96
N GLN A 446 -38.67 -5.93 27.83
CA GLN A 446 -38.12 -5.39 26.58
C GLN A 446 -39.00 -4.26 25.98
N GLN A 447 -40.32 -4.32 26.20
CA GLN A 447 -41.25 -3.34 25.62
C GLN A 447 -41.13 -1.95 26.27
N LEU A 448 -40.52 -1.88 27.46
CA LEU A 448 -40.20 -0.66 28.18
C LEU A 448 -38.81 -0.18 27.72
N LYS A 449 -38.75 0.55 26.60
CA LYS A 449 -37.51 1.13 26.06
C LYS A 449 -36.64 1.74 27.17
N ASN A 450 -35.44 1.20 27.36
CA ASN A 450 -34.40 1.75 28.23
C ASN A 450 -34.76 1.88 29.72
N GLN A 451 -35.72 1.09 30.23
CA GLN A 451 -36.08 1.14 31.64
C GLN A 451 -35.72 -0.14 32.38
N GLU A 452 -35.09 0.08 33.53
CA GLU A 452 -34.86 -0.89 34.58
C GLU A 452 -36.17 -1.52 35.05
N CYS A 453 -36.22 -2.85 35.09
CA CYS A 453 -37.43 -3.62 35.38
C CYS A 453 -37.20 -4.50 36.61
N VAL A 454 -38.04 -4.40 37.65
CA VAL A 454 -37.98 -5.31 38.81
C VAL A 454 -38.99 -6.42 38.63
N VAL A 455 -38.51 -7.65 38.49
CA VAL A 455 -39.35 -8.84 38.29
C VAL A 455 -39.06 -9.91 39.32
N SER A 456 -40.12 -10.61 39.75
CA SER A 456 -39.95 -11.81 40.55
C SER A 456 -39.94 -13.02 39.62
N LEU A 457 -38.82 -13.73 39.58
CA LEU A 457 -38.62 -14.87 38.70
C LEU A 457 -38.39 -16.12 39.55
N ALA A 458 -39.01 -17.22 39.14
CA ALA A 458 -38.73 -18.54 39.68
C ALA A 458 -37.67 -19.20 38.81
N ILE A 459 -36.41 -19.11 39.23
CA ILE A 459 -35.29 -19.77 38.54
C ILE A 459 -34.94 -21.03 39.32
N SER A 460 -34.92 -22.19 38.66
CA SER A 460 -34.58 -23.49 39.28
C SER A 460 -35.46 -23.87 40.50
N GLY A 461 -36.69 -23.35 40.57
CA GLY A 461 -37.65 -23.60 41.65
C GLY A 461 -37.57 -22.64 42.85
N GLU A 462 -36.58 -21.74 42.88
CA GLU A 462 -36.49 -20.68 43.90
C GLU A 462 -37.06 -19.37 43.36
N LYS A 463 -38.00 -18.78 44.11
CA LYS A 463 -38.56 -17.47 43.77
C LYS A 463 -37.62 -16.38 44.29
N ARG A 464 -36.99 -15.67 43.35
CA ARG A 464 -36.10 -14.55 43.63
C ARG A 464 -36.59 -13.28 42.96
N VAL A 465 -36.05 -12.14 43.38
CA VAL A 465 -36.39 -10.82 42.84
C VAL A 465 -35.17 -10.28 42.12
N TYR A 466 -35.32 -10.04 40.83
CA TYR A 466 -34.24 -9.57 39.98
C TYR A 466 -34.56 -8.17 39.46
N HIS A 467 -33.53 -7.34 39.47
CA HIS A 467 -33.47 -6.10 38.74
C HIS A 467 -32.86 -6.37 37.37
N VAL A 468 -33.63 -6.13 36.30
CA VAL A 468 -33.30 -6.55 34.94
C VAL A 468 -33.05 -5.33 34.06
N SER A 469 -31.89 -5.32 33.43
CA SER A 469 -31.48 -4.30 32.46
C SER A 469 -31.27 -4.96 31.09
N VAL A 470 -31.90 -4.38 30.06
CA VAL A 470 -31.85 -4.90 28.68
C VAL A 470 -31.22 -3.88 27.76
N THR A 471 -30.17 -4.25 27.03
CA THR A 471 -29.47 -3.38 26.07
C THR A 471 -29.40 -4.03 24.70
N LEU A 472 -29.77 -3.28 23.66
CA LEU A 472 -29.65 -3.72 22.26
C LEU A 472 -28.26 -3.37 21.71
N LEU A 473 -27.58 -4.33 21.11
CA LEU A 473 -26.28 -4.10 20.47
C LEU A 473 -26.47 -3.56 19.04
N GLU A 474 -26.03 -2.33 18.80
CA GLU A 474 -26.24 -1.63 17.52
C GLU A 474 -25.12 -1.87 16.49
N THR A 475 -23.95 -2.35 16.94
CA THR A 475 -22.73 -2.46 16.12
C THR A 475 -21.96 -3.75 16.35
N GLY A 476 -21.31 -4.27 15.30
CA GLY A 476 -20.44 -5.45 15.38
C GLY A 476 -21.06 -6.73 14.82
N ALA A 477 -20.43 -7.88 15.11
CA ALA A 477 -20.90 -9.20 14.65
C ALA A 477 -22.21 -9.66 15.32
N PHE A 478 -22.59 -9.02 16.44
CA PHE A 478 -23.79 -9.30 17.22
C PHE A 478 -24.83 -8.18 17.07
N LYS A 479 -24.86 -7.52 15.91
CA LYS A 479 -25.85 -6.49 15.61
C LYS A 479 -27.26 -7.07 15.78
N ASN A 480 -28.13 -6.34 16.49
CA ASN A 480 -29.49 -6.73 16.87
C ASN A 480 -29.60 -7.80 17.97
N ALA A 481 -28.48 -8.28 18.54
CA ALA A 481 -28.52 -9.12 19.72
C ALA A 481 -28.84 -8.29 20.98
N GLN A 482 -29.52 -8.92 21.94
CA GLN A 482 -29.98 -8.28 23.18
C GLN A 482 -29.21 -8.83 24.37
N LEU A 483 -28.61 -7.92 25.15
CA LEU A 483 -27.90 -8.22 26.39
C LEU A 483 -28.84 -8.04 27.58
N TYR A 484 -29.02 -9.12 28.35
CA TYR A 484 -29.78 -9.12 29.60
C TYR A 484 -28.82 -9.21 30.78
N VAL A 485 -28.98 -8.30 31.74
CA VAL A 485 -28.27 -8.30 33.02
C VAL A 485 -29.30 -8.42 34.13
N LEU A 486 -29.24 -9.50 34.90
CA LEU A 486 -30.16 -9.79 36.01
C LEU A 486 -29.38 -9.68 37.33
N HIS A 487 -29.67 -8.62 38.08
CA HIS A 487 -29.09 -8.37 39.40
C HIS A 487 -30.05 -8.86 40.49
N ASP A 488 -29.61 -9.82 41.31
CA ASP A 488 -30.43 -10.40 42.39
C ASP A 488 -30.55 -9.42 43.57
N ILE A 489 -31.75 -8.91 43.82
CA ILE A 489 -32.07 -7.97 44.91
C ILE A 489 -32.94 -8.61 45.99
N SER A 490 -33.05 -9.94 46.01
CA SER A 490 -33.93 -10.67 46.93
C SER A 490 -33.61 -10.34 48.40
N ASP A 491 -32.34 -10.41 48.78
CA ASP A 491 -31.90 -10.14 50.16
C ASP A 491 -32.12 -8.67 50.54
N LEU A 492 -31.86 -7.74 49.62
CA LEU A 492 -32.07 -6.32 49.84
C LEU A 492 -33.55 -6.02 50.10
N LYS A 493 -34.45 -6.58 49.27
CA LYS A 493 -35.89 -6.41 49.43
C LYS A 493 -36.40 -7.05 50.72
N TYR A 494 -35.94 -8.25 51.04
CA TYR A 494 -36.29 -8.93 52.29
C TYR A 494 -35.85 -8.13 53.53
N GLU A 495 -34.63 -7.59 53.53
CA GLU A 495 -34.14 -6.75 54.62
C GLU A 495 -34.89 -5.41 54.72
N GLN A 496 -35.31 -4.82 53.59
CA GLN A 496 -36.19 -3.65 53.60
C GLN A 496 -37.55 -3.96 54.24
N GLU A 497 -38.23 -5.01 53.79
CA GLU A 497 -39.53 -5.42 54.34
C GLU A 497 -39.43 -5.75 55.84
N LYS A 498 -38.35 -6.41 56.26
CA LYS A 498 -38.07 -6.72 57.66
C LYS A 498 -37.80 -5.46 58.49
N ARG A 499 -37.08 -4.48 57.97
CA ARG A 499 -36.86 -3.19 58.63
C ARG A 499 -38.15 -2.41 58.81
N GLU A 500 -39.00 -2.37 57.77
CA GLU A 500 -40.31 -1.73 57.85
C GLU A 500 -41.21 -2.39 58.89
N ALA A 501 -41.27 -3.73 58.90
CA ALA A 501 -42.03 -4.49 59.88
C ALA A 501 -41.50 -4.26 61.32
N LEU A 502 -40.18 -4.25 61.50
CA LEU A 502 -39.55 -3.97 62.79
C LEU A 502 -39.85 -2.54 63.27
N SER A 503 -39.75 -1.54 62.39
CA SER A 503 -40.06 -0.15 62.70
C SER A 503 -41.51 0.01 63.18
N LYS A 504 -42.47 -0.56 62.44
CA LYS A 504 -43.88 -0.60 62.83
C LYS A 504 -44.09 -1.29 64.19
N GLY A 505 -43.39 -2.40 64.43
CA GLY A 505 -43.43 -3.12 65.71
C GLY A 505 -42.89 -2.33 66.90
N ILE A 506 -41.81 -1.57 66.70
CA ILE A 506 -41.22 -0.70 67.74
C ILE A 506 -42.20 0.44 68.08
N ILE A 507 -42.77 1.11 67.07
CA ILE A 507 -43.75 2.19 67.27
C ILE A 507 -44.94 1.67 68.08
N ALA A 508 -45.52 0.53 67.70
CA ALA A 508 -46.64 -0.07 68.43
C ALA A 508 -46.28 -0.40 69.90
N THR A 509 -45.05 -0.82 70.16
CA THR A 509 -44.56 -1.11 71.51
C THR A 509 -44.42 0.16 72.36
N LEU A 510 -43.88 1.24 71.78
CA LEU A 510 -43.74 2.53 72.47
C LEU A 510 -45.10 3.15 72.82
N VAL A 511 -46.05 3.11 71.88
CA VAL A 511 -47.44 3.56 72.11
C VAL A 511 -48.07 2.78 73.26
N LYS A 512 -47.92 1.45 73.26
CA LYS A 512 -48.43 0.61 74.33
C LYS A 512 -47.78 0.90 75.68
N ALA A 513 -46.48 1.18 75.72
CA ALA A 513 -45.78 1.56 76.95
C ALA A 513 -46.34 2.87 77.54
N ALA A 514 -46.59 3.89 76.69
CA ALA A 514 -47.21 5.13 77.14
C ALA A 514 -48.64 4.95 77.63
N ASP A 515 -49.45 4.16 76.94
CA ASP A 515 -50.82 3.83 77.37
C ASP A 515 -50.85 3.03 78.68
N LEU A 516 -49.84 2.19 78.97
CA LEU A 516 -49.73 1.45 80.23
C LEU A 516 -49.29 2.33 81.41
N HIS A 517 -48.47 3.36 81.16
CA HIS A 517 -47.99 4.26 82.21
C HIS A 517 -49.08 5.20 82.74
N ASP A 518 -50.07 5.56 81.91
CA ASP A 518 -51.25 6.31 82.34
C ASP A 518 -52.39 5.30 82.61
N PRO A 519 -52.76 5.03 83.88
CA PRO A 519 -53.75 4.00 84.23
C PRO A 519 -55.15 4.22 83.61
N TYR A 520 -55.39 5.40 83.04
CA TYR A 520 -56.64 5.79 82.40
C TYR A 520 -56.62 5.71 80.87
N CYS A 521 -55.49 5.31 80.27
CA CYS A 521 -55.26 5.35 78.82
C CYS A 521 -55.17 3.97 78.14
N ALA A 522 -55.69 2.88 78.73
CA ALA A 522 -55.67 1.57 78.08
C ALA A 522 -56.36 1.60 76.68
N ASN A 523 -55.58 1.37 75.62
CA ASN A 523 -55.98 1.47 74.21
C ASN A 523 -56.49 2.87 73.80
N HIS A 524 -56.17 3.92 74.56
CA HIS A 524 -56.62 5.28 74.27
C HIS A 524 -56.00 5.80 72.97
N SER A 525 -54.72 5.52 72.74
CA SER A 525 -54.01 5.98 71.54
C SER A 525 -54.57 5.31 70.27
N GLU A 526 -54.87 4.01 70.33
CA GLU A 526 -55.51 3.28 69.22
C GLU A 526 -56.93 3.79 68.93
N ARG A 527 -57.74 4.02 69.97
CA ARG A 527 -59.09 4.60 69.82
C ARG A 527 -59.03 6.02 69.25
N THR A 528 -58.04 6.81 69.69
CA THR A 528 -57.83 8.16 69.16
C THR A 528 -57.47 8.12 67.69
N ARG A 529 -56.63 7.16 67.27
CA ARG A 529 -56.32 6.88 65.86
C ARG A 529 -57.58 6.52 65.06
N GLU A 530 -58.38 5.58 65.54
CA GLU A 530 -59.62 5.18 64.86
C GLU A 530 -60.56 6.37 64.61
N VAL A 531 -60.74 7.22 65.63
CA VAL A 531 -61.59 8.41 65.54
C VAL A 531 -60.99 9.47 64.62
N ALA A 532 -59.69 9.75 64.75
CA ALA A 532 -58.98 10.71 63.92
C ALA A 532 -59.00 10.30 62.43
N MET A 533 -58.75 9.02 62.13
CA MET A 533 -58.79 8.50 60.76
C MET A 533 -60.19 8.49 60.17
N ALA A 534 -61.22 8.21 60.97
CA ALA A 534 -62.60 8.34 60.52
C ALA A 534 -62.96 9.79 60.19
N LEU A 535 -62.52 10.75 61.01
CA LEU A 535 -62.71 12.17 60.77
C LEU A 535 -61.94 12.65 59.53
N GLY A 536 -60.65 12.31 59.41
CA GLY A 536 -59.83 12.66 58.26
C GLY A 536 -60.41 12.15 56.94
N LYS A 537 -60.91 10.91 56.91
CA LYS A 537 -61.59 10.34 55.74
C LYS A 537 -62.92 11.04 55.44
N ALA A 538 -63.74 11.33 56.45
CA ALA A 538 -65.00 12.06 56.26
C ALA A 538 -64.76 13.48 55.73
N MET A 539 -63.63 14.09 56.11
CA MET A 539 -63.20 15.40 55.65
C MET A 539 -62.36 15.36 54.35
N SER A 540 -62.20 14.18 53.74
CA SER A 540 -61.50 13.97 52.46
C SER A 540 -60.03 14.44 52.43
N LEU A 541 -59.29 14.18 53.52
CA LEU A 541 -57.84 14.43 53.53
C LEU A 541 -57.11 13.54 52.49
N PRO A 542 -56.11 14.03 51.75
CA PRO A 542 -55.24 13.24 50.88
C PRO A 542 -54.45 12.17 51.66
N GLU A 543 -54.07 11.07 50.99
CA GLU A 543 -53.38 9.93 51.60
C GLU A 543 -52.14 10.33 52.43
N PRO A 544 -51.23 11.22 51.97
CA PRO A 544 -50.08 11.62 52.78
C PRO A 544 -50.45 12.34 54.09
N GLN A 545 -51.56 13.10 54.09
CA GLN A 545 -52.05 13.77 55.30
C GLN A 545 -52.73 12.77 56.25
N LEU A 546 -53.41 11.76 55.70
CA LEU A 546 -53.98 10.66 56.48
C LEU A 546 -52.87 9.83 57.16
N GLU A 547 -51.78 9.51 56.46
CA GLU A 547 -50.62 8.81 57.05
C GLU A 547 -49.99 9.61 58.20
N SER A 548 -49.79 10.92 58.01
CA SER A 548 -49.29 11.82 59.06
C SER A 548 -50.22 11.90 60.27
N LEU A 549 -51.53 12.01 60.03
CA LEU A 549 -52.54 12.05 61.08
C LEU A 549 -52.61 10.73 61.85
N GLU A 550 -52.52 9.60 61.15
CA GLU A 550 -52.50 8.26 61.75
C GLU A 550 -51.33 8.13 62.72
N MET A 551 -50.12 8.45 62.26
CA MET A 551 -48.90 8.37 63.07
C MET A 551 -48.97 9.34 64.26
N ALA A 552 -49.42 10.58 64.03
CA ALA A 552 -49.56 11.58 65.08
C ALA A 552 -50.57 11.17 66.15
N SER A 553 -51.68 10.55 65.75
CA SER A 553 -52.73 10.12 66.68
C SER A 553 -52.30 8.98 67.59
N LEU A 554 -51.49 8.04 67.09
CA LEU A 554 -50.88 6.98 67.88
C LEU A 554 -49.86 7.52 68.89
N LEU A 555 -49.02 8.46 68.47
CA LEU A 555 -47.93 8.99 69.26
C LEU A 555 -48.33 10.18 70.15
N ALA A 556 -49.57 10.67 70.03
CA ALA A 556 -50.04 11.90 70.65
C ALA A 556 -49.75 11.99 72.16
N ASN A 557 -49.80 10.87 72.87
CA ASN A 557 -49.64 10.82 74.33
C ASN A 557 -48.29 10.28 74.80
N ILE A 558 -47.31 10.02 73.91
CA ILE A 558 -46.03 9.41 74.27
C ILE A 558 -45.30 10.18 75.38
N GLY A 559 -45.37 11.52 75.37
CA GLY A 559 -44.69 12.35 76.36
C GLY A 559 -45.28 12.27 77.77
N LYS A 560 -46.45 11.65 77.96
CA LYS A 560 -46.99 11.37 79.30
C LYS A 560 -46.14 10.35 80.08
N LEU A 561 -45.29 9.57 79.41
CA LEU A 561 -44.29 8.70 80.05
C LEU A 561 -43.37 9.44 81.03
N PHE A 562 -43.21 10.75 80.86
CA PHE A 562 -42.31 11.59 81.65
C PHE A 562 -43.04 12.46 82.68
N VAL A 563 -44.36 12.34 82.79
CA VAL A 563 -45.17 13.00 83.82
C VAL A 563 -45.32 12.02 84.98
N SER A 564 -45.16 12.46 86.23
CA SER A 564 -45.28 11.55 87.37
C SER A 564 -46.67 10.91 87.46
N GLU A 565 -46.72 9.64 87.85
CA GLU A 565 -47.97 8.91 88.02
C GLU A 565 -48.92 9.64 88.98
N GLU A 566 -48.40 10.21 90.08
CA GLU A 566 -49.16 11.00 91.07
C GLU A 566 -49.96 12.13 90.42
N ILE A 567 -49.41 12.83 89.41
CA ILE A 567 -50.10 13.91 88.69
C ILE A 567 -51.13 13.33 87.71
N LEU A 568 -50.81 12.23 87.03
CA LEU A 568 -51.71 11.58 86.08
C LEU A 568 -52.94 10.97 86.77
N VAL A 569 -52.80 10.50 88.01
CA VAL A 569 -53.87 9.82 88.78
C VAL A 569 -54.62 10.69 89.78
N LYS A 570 -54.25 11.97 89.92
CA LYS A 570 -54.87 12.89 90.88
C LYS A 570 -56.36 13.09 90.57
N MET A 571 -57.21 12.90 91.60
CA MET A 571 -58.67 13.02 91.48
C MET A 571 -59.21 14.45 91.73
N GLY A 572 -58.42 15.34 92.32
CA GLY A 572 -58.76 16.74 92.56
C GLY A 572 -58.09 17.69 91.57
N ASP A 573 -58.37 19.00 91.68
CA ASP A 573 -57.75 20.01 90.82
C ASP A 573 -56.22 19.99 90.96
N LEU A 574 -55.53 20.15 89.84
CA LEU A 574 -54.08 20.30 89.80
C LEU A 574 -53.70 21.68 90.33
N THR A 575 -52.62 21.76 91.10
CA THR A 575 -51.98 23.04 91.42
C THR A 575 -51.37 23.65 90.15
N GLU A 576 -51.02 24.94 90.19
CA GLU A 576 -50.40 25.61 89.05
C GLU A 576 -49.07 24.94 88.62
N ASP A 577 -48.29 24.47 89.59
CA ASP A 577 -47.05 23.73 89.37
C ASP A 577 -47.31 22.35 88.74
N GLU A 578 -48.27 21.59 89.26
CA GLU A 578 -48.65 20.28 88.71
C GLU A 578 -49.25 20.39 87.30
N SER A 579 -50.06 21.42 87.07
CA SER A 579 -50.63 21.73 85.74
C SER A 579 -49.54 22.10 84.74
N SER A 580 -48.55 22.90 85.17
CA SER A 580 -47.39 23.23 84.36
C SER A 580 -46.57 21.97 84.03
N GLN A 581 -46.35 21.08 84.99
CA GLN A 581 -45.68 19.80 84.76
C GLN A 581 -46.46 18.88 83.81
N LEU A 582 -47.79 18.81 83.93
CA LEU A 582 -48.63 18.02 83.00
C LEU A 582 -48.55 18.57 81.57
N LYS A 583 -48.55 19.90 81.38
CA LYS A 583 -48.47 20.52 80.04
C LYS A 583 -47.17 20.17 79.30
N ARG A 584 -46.08 19.94 80.04
CA ARG A 584 -44.78 19.54 79.47
C ARG A 584 -44.79 18.19 78.76
N HIS A 585 -45.84 17.38 78.87
CA HIS A 585 -45.97 16.16 78.06
C HIS A 585 -45.89 16.42 76.55
N ILE A 586 -46.23 17.62 76.08
CA ILE A 586 -46.05 17.99 74.67
C ILE A 586 -44.57 18.20 74.34
N GLU A 587 -43.84 18.89 75.21
CA GLU A 587 -42.39 19.10 75.06
C GLU A 587 -41.65 17.77 75.11
N TYR A 588 -42.01 16.89 76.04
CA TYR A 588 -41.45 15.54 76.13
C TYR A 588 -41.76 14.71 74.88
N ALA A 589 -42.99 14.81 74.34
CA ALA A 589 -43.33 14.13 73.10
C ALA A 589 -42.47 14.64 71.92
N GLN A 590 -42.28 15.95 71.80
CA GLN A 590 -41.38 16.52 70.81
C GLN A 590 -39.93 16.08 71.01
N GLU A 591 -39.44 16.04 72.25
CA GLU A 591 -38.05 15.67 72.57
C GLU A 591 -37.73 14.22 72.21
N ILE A 592 -38.60 13.28 72.59
CA ILE A 592 -38.42 11.84 72.28
C ILE A 592 -38.47 11.60 70.77
N LEU A 593 -39.36 12.30 70.07
CA LEU A 593 -39.67 12.03 68.67
C LEU A 593 -38.81 12.85 67.69
N ARG A 594 -38.07 13.88 68.15
CA ARG A 594 -37.24 14.77 67.31
C ARG A 594 -36.20 14.03 66.47
N GLY A 595 -35.73 12.87 66.92
CA GLY A 595 -34.74 12.05 66.21
C GLY A 595 -35.32 11.12 65.13
N LEU A 596 -36.64 11.08 64.97
CA LEU A 596 -37.31 10.23 63.98
C LEU A 596 -37.72 11.05 62.76
N ASP A 597 -37.40 10.52 61.57
CA ASP A 597 -37.78 11.12 60.30
C ASP A 597 -39.15 10.59 59.87
N PHE A 598 -40.16 11.46 59.91
CA PHE A 598 -41.54 11.12 59.57
C PHE A 598 -41.88 11.64 58.17
N ASN A 599 -42.66 10.86 57.43
CA ASN A 599 -43.28 11.33 56.20
C ASN A 599 -44.42 12.31 56.54
N GLY A 600 -44.09 13.60 56.60
CA GLY A 600 -45.03 14.71 56.86
C GLY A 600 -44.96 15.28 58.28
N PRO A 601 -45.82 16.27 58.61
CA PRO A 601 -45.64 17.13 59.79
C PRO A 601 -46.13 16.48 61.12
N VAL A 602 -45.78 15.21 61.38
CA VAL A 602 -46.26 14.43 62.54
C VAL A 602 -45.98 15.14 63.88
N LEU A 603 -44.77 15.67 64.06
CA LEU A 603 -44.37 16.39 65.28
C LEU A 603 -45.19 17.66 65.50
N ASP A 604 -45.43 18.42 64.42
CA ASP A 604 -46.23 19.64 64.48
C ASP A 604 -47.67 19.29 64.87
N ILE A 605 -48.22 18.20 64.29
CA ILE A 605 -49.56 17.72 64.60
C ILE A 605 -49.72 17.39 66.08
N ILE A 606 -48.78 16.64 66.65
CA ILE A 606 -48.77 16.29 68.07
C ILE A 606 -48.65 17.55 68.93
N SER A 607 -47.75 18.46 68.57
CA SER A 607 -47.47 19.66 69.37
C SER A 607 -48.66 20.60 69.47
N GLN A 608 -49.44 20.68 68.39
CA GLN A 608 -50.57 21.59 68.29
C GLN A 608 -51.88 20.97 68.79
N LYS A 609 -51.90 19.69 69.22
CA LYS A 609 -53.15 18.99 69.61
C LYS A 609 -53.89 19.65 70.78
N ASN A 610 -53.16 20.35 71.65
CA ASN A 610 -53.70 21.07 72.81
C ASN A 610 -53.85 22.58 72.58
N GLU A 611 -53.58 23.04 71.35
CA GLU A 611 -53.88 24.40 70.93
C GLU A 611 -55.39 24.59 70.82
N ARG A 612 -55.84 25.83 71.01
CA ARG A 612 -57.25 26.18 71.02
C ARG A 612 -57.50 27.21 69.94
N LEU A 613 -58.64 27.16 69.26
CA LEU A 613 -58.96 28.14 68.22
C LEU A 613 -58.94 29.59 68.73
N ASP A 614 -59.23 29.81 70.01
CA ASP A 614 -59.20 31.09 70.71
C ASP A 614 -57.79 31.57 71.14
N GLY A 615 -56.73 30.81 70.85
CA GLY A 615 -55.35 31.15 71.19
C GLY A 615 -54.96 30.94 72.65
N LYS A 616 -55.87 30.40 73.50
CA LYS A 616 -55.60 30.13 74.92
C LYS A 616 -54.99 28.75 75.17
N GLY A 617 -54.61 28.05 74.11
CA GLY A 617 -54.03 26.72 74.15
C GLY A 617 -52.54 26.73 74.52
N TYR A 618 -51.91 25.57 74.41
CA TYR A 618 -50.47 25.40 74.68
C TYR A 618 -49.89 24.35 73.73
N PRO A 619 -48.57 24.36 73.46
CA PRO A 619 -47.53 25.21 74.07
C PRO A 619 -47.26 26.56 73.38
N GLY A 620 -47.67 26.74 72.12
CA GLY A 620 -47.37 27.91 71.29
C GLY A 620 -48.45 29.00 71.29
N GLY A 621 -49.65 28.73 71.83
CA GLY A 621 -50.75 29.71 71.86
C GLY A 621 -51.30 30.04 70.47
N LEU A 622 -51.24 29.06 69.56
CA LEU A 622 -51.72 29.21 68.18
C LEU A 622 -53.24 29.36 68.15
N SER A 623 -53.75 30.08 67.14
CA SER A 623 -55.18 30.34 66.98
C SER A 623 -55.64 30.14 65.54
N GLY A 624 -56.94 29.86 65.36
CA GLY A 624 -57.58 29.76 64.05
C GLY A 624 -56.85 28.85 63.05
N GLU A 625 -56.52 29.43 61.89
CA GLU A 625 -55.84 28.75 60.78
C GLU A 625 -54.34 28.49 61.01
N GLY A 626 -53.75 29.04 62.08
CA GLY A 626 -52.38 28.74 62.49
C GLY A 626 -52.21 27.32 63.04
N ILE A 627 -53.32 26.61 63.30
CA ILE A 627 -53.35 25.22 63.76
C ILE A 627 -53.63 24.31 62.55
N LEU A 628 -52.74 23.35 62.29
CA LEU A 628 -52.90 22.37 61.21
C LEU A 628 -54.27 21.67 61.32
N LEU A 629 -54.88 21.37 60.18
CA LEU A 629 -56.19 20.73 60.14
C LEU A 629 -56.14 19.36 60.84
N GLU A 630 -55.06 18.61 60.61
CA GLU A 630 -54.75 17.34 61.25
C GLU A 630 -54.69 17.48 62.78
N SER A 631 -54.12 18.56 63.31
CA SER A 631 -54.08 18.86 64.75
C SER A 631 -55.45 19.19 65.31
N ARG A 632 -56.27 19.94 64.56
CA ARG A 632 -57.66 20.24 64.93
C ARG A 632 -58.50 18.96 64.98
N ILE A 633 -58.29 18.06 64.02
CA ILE A 633 -58.89 16.73 64.00
C ILE A 633 -58.43 15.91 65.21
N LEU A 634 -57.13 15.85 65.46
CA LEU A 634 -56.54 15.11 66.58
C LEU A 634 -57.03 15.63 67.94
N SER A 635 -57.17 16.95 68.11
CA SER A 635 -57.68 17.57 69.33
C SER A 635 -59.10 17.12 69.66
N VAL A 636 -59.99 17.15 68.66
CA VAL A 636 -61.38 16.69 68.80
C VAL A 636 -61.44 15.18 69.04
N ALA A 637 -60.65 14.40 68.28
CA ALA A 637 -60.59 12.95 68.45
C ALA A 637 -60.13 12.57 69.88
N ASN A 638 -59.03 13.16 70.35
CA ASN A 638 -58.50 12.89 71.68
C ASN A 638 -59.48 13.31 72.79
N ALA A 639 -60.17 14.46 72.64
CA ALA A 639 -61.18 14.92 73.57
C ALA A 639 -62.41 14.01 73.61
N PHE A 640 -62.89 13.57 72.44
CA PHE A 640 -64.00 12.62 72.32
C PHE A 640 -63.67 11.31 73.03
N VAL A 641 -62.53 10.69 72.72
CA VAL A 641 -62.09 9.43 73.35
C VAL A 641 -61.92 9.61 74.85
N ALA A 642 -61.33 10.73 75.29
CA ALA A 642 -61.14 11.04 76.70
C ALA A 642 -62.46 11.18 77.48
N MET A 643 -63.49 11.78 76.88
CA MET A 643 -64.79 12.00 77.53
C MET A 643 -65.68 10.75 77.50
N ALA A 644 -65.68 10.02 76.39
CA ALA A 644 -66.45 8.80 76.19
C ALA A 644 -65.88 7.60 76.96
N SER A 645 -64.56 7.54 77.18
CA SER A 645 -63.92 6.46 77.93
C SER A 645 -64.16 6.58 79.44
N SER A 646 -64.35 5.44 80.11
CA SER A 646 -64.41 5.39 81.57
C SER A 646 -63.04 5.66 82.19
N ARG A 647 -63.03 6.39 83.31
CA ARG A 647 -61.84 6.69 84.12
C ARG A 647 -62.09 6.22 85.56
N ALA A 648 -61.06 5.92 86.35
CA ALA A 648 -61.21 5.41 87.72
C ALA A 648 -62.11 6.27 88.64
N TYR A 649 -62.18 7.59 88.39
CA TYR A 649 -63.01 8.53 89.16
C TYR A 649 -64.36 8.91 88.49
N ARG A 650 -64.59 8.53 87.22
CA ARG A 650 -65.87 8.82 86.52
C ARG A 650 -66.19 7.78 85.45
N LYS A 651 -67.47 7.43 85.32
CA LYS A 651 -67.93 6.66 84.17
C LYS A 651 -67.77 7.46 82.87
N GLY A 652 -67.56 6.74 81.77
CA GLY A 652 -67.60 7.33 80.43
C GLY A 652 -68.96 7.98 80.17
N ARG A 653 -68.96 9.14 79.52
CA ARG A 653 -70.20 9.81 79.14
C ARG A 653 -70.78 9.15 77.89
N ARG A 654 -72.11 9.25 77.70
CA ARG A 654 -72.75 8.77 76.48
C ARG A 654 -72.30 9.62 75.29
N VAL A 655 -72.25 9.04 74.10
CA VAL A 655 -71.74 9.69 72.89
C VAL A 655 -72.48 11.00 72.60
N GLU A 656 -73.79 11.02 72.79
CA GLU A 656 -74.63 12.21 72.57
C GLU A 656 -74.24 13.35 73.52
N GLU A 657 -74.02 13.03 74.80
CA GLU A 657 -73.60 14.00 75.82
C GLU A 657 -72.19 14.53 75.55
N VAL A 658 -71.27 13.67 75.07
CA VAL A 658 -69.93 14.10 74.67
C VAL A 658 -69.98 15.05 73.48
N ILE A 659 -70.82 14.77 72.48
CA ILE A 659 -70.97 15.64 71.33
C ILE A 659 -71.59 16.99 71.74
N ASP A 660 -72.62 16.99 72.60
CA ASP A 660 -73.21 18.23 73.11
C ASP A 660 -72.16 19.12 73.80
N LEU A 661 -71.29 18.52 74.62
CA LEU A 661 -70.18 19.22 75.27
C LEU A 661 -69.16 19.78 74.27
N LEU A 662 -68.79 19.00 73.25
CA LEU A 662 -67.90 19.46 72.18
C LEU A 662 -68.52 20.61 71.38
N VAL A 663 -69.82 20.53 71.08
CA VAL A 663 -70.59 21.57 70.36
C VAL A 663 -70.60 22.88 71.15
N GLN A 664 -70.83 22.84 72.47
CA GLN A 664 -70.79 24.03 73.34
C GLN A 664 -69.42 24.74 73.33
N GLN A 665 -68.34 24.01 73.00
CA GLN A 665 -66.97 24.51 72.96
C GLN A 665 -66.48 24.81 71.53
N THR A 666 -67.35 24.71 70.52
CA THR A 666 -67.00 25.06 69.14
C THR A 666 -66.71 26.56 68.99
N GLY A 667 -65.76 26.90 68.10
CA GLY A 667 -65.37 28.28 67.83
C GLY A 667 -64.49 28.93 68.92
N SER A 668 -64.35 28.30 70.09
CA SER A 668 -63.40 28.70 71.13
C SER A 668 -62.30 27.65 71.31
N GLN A 669 -62.64 26.43 71.71
CA GLN A 669 -61.68 25.34 71.90
C GLN A 669 -61.53 24.48 70.64
N TYR A 670 -62.66 24.08 70.04
CA TYR A 670 -62.69 23.10 68.96
C TYR A 670 -63.20 23.68 67.64
N ASP A 671 -62.73 23.13 66.52
CA ASP A 671 -63.21 23.50 65.19
C ASP A 671 -64.61 22.98 64.92
N ARG A 672 -65.50 23.90 64.55
CA ARG A 672 -66.91 23.62 64.22
C ARG A 672 -67.04 22.57 63.12
N HIS A 673 -66.15 22.58 62.12
CA HIS A 673 -66.23 21.67 60.97
C HIS A 673 -65.84 20.25 61.38
N VAL A 674 -64.83 20.12 62.25
CA VAL A 674 -64.39 18.83 62.78
C VAL A 674 -65.44 18.24 63.72
N VAL A 675 -66.03 19.05 64.60
CA VAL A 675 -67.11 18.60 65.50
C VAL A 675 -68.37 18.22 64.70
N ALA A 676 -68.70 18.97 63.64
CA ALA A 676 -69.80 18.61 62.73
C ALA A 676 -69.53 17.27 62.00
N ALA A 677 -68.29 17.05 61.54
CA ALA A 677 -67.90 15.76 60.95
C ALA A 677 -68.03 14.62 61.97
N LEU A 678 -67.63 14.84 63.24
CA LEU A 678 -67.79 13.86 64.31
C LEU A 678 -69.26 13.52 64.56
N PHE A 679 -70.12 14.53 64.64
CA PHE A 679 -71.57 14.36 64.79
C PHE A 679 -72.14 13.51 63.64
N HIS A 680 -71.81 13.86 62.40
CA HIS A 680 -72.25 13.09 61.23
C HIS A 680 -71.76 11.64 61.22
N ILE A 681 -70.52 11.37 61.64
CA ILE A 681 -70.00 10.00 61.73
C ILE A 681 -70.72 9.22 62.83
N ALA A 682 -70.94 9.85 63.99
CA ALA A 682 -71.56 9.23 65.16
C ALA A 682 -73.05 8.88 64.93
N GLU A 683 -73.80 9.72 64.21
CA GLU A 683 -75.21 9.44 63.86
C GLU A 683 -75.35 8.33 62.79
N ASN A 684 -74.43 8.24 61.83
CA ASN A 684 -74.58 7.37 60.67
C ASN A 684 -73.91 6.00 60.81
N LYS A 685 -73.05 5.78 61.81
CA LYS A 685 -72.41 4.47 62.06
C LYS A 685 -72.92 3.84 63.35
N ALA A 686 -73.68 2.76 63.23
CA ALA A 686 -74.16 1.94 64.37
C ALA A 686 -73.03 1.44 65.29
N ALA A 687 -71.78 1.35 64.80
CA ALA A 687 -70.63 1.00 65.60
C ALA A 687 -70.23 2.07 66.63
N TRP A 688 -70.57 3.34 66.40
CA TRP A 688 -70.18 4.47 67.26
C TRP A 688 -71.14 4.68 68.41
N SER A 689 -72.44 4.34 68.25
CA SER A 689 -73.40 4.30 69.35
C SER A 689 -73.01 3.30 70.46
N ALA A 690 -72.19 2.29 70.14
CA ALA A 690 -71.68 1.31 71.11
C ALA A 690 -70.52 1.84 71.99
N TRP A 691 -69.86 2.96 71.62
CA TRP A 691 -68.71 3.49 72.37
C TRP A 691 -69.08 4.01 73.77
N GLY A 692 -70.32 4.48 73.95
CA GLY A 692 -70.85 4.85 75.27
C GLY A 692 -71.11 3.66 76.20
N SER A 693 -71.03 2.42 75.68
CA SER A 693 -71.26 1.17 76.43
C SER A 693 -69.99 0.36 76.70
N ILE A 694 -68.80 0.91 76.41
CA ILE A 694 -67.52 0.26 76.75
C ILE A 694 -67.24 0.45 78.25
N SER A 695 -68.07 -0.21 79.07
CA SER A 695 -67.78 -0.57 80.44
C SER A 695 -67.95 -2.09 80.56
N LYS A 696 -66.88 -2.83 80.29
CA LYS A 696 -66.56 -4.19 80.79
C LYS A 696 -65.47 -4.82 79.91
N ASN A 697 -64.23 -4.72 80.39
CA ASN A 697 -63.42 -5.88 80.77
C ASN A 697 -62.23 -5.39 81.57
#